data_AF-L8N4X0-F1
#
_entry.id   AF-L8N4X0-F1
#
_cell.length_a   1.000
_cell.length_b   1.000
_cell.length_c   1.000
_cell.angle_alpha   90.00
_cell.angle_beta   90.00
_cell.angle_gamma   90.00
#
_symmetry.space_group_name_H-M   'P 1'
#
loop_
_entity.id
_entity.type
_entity.pdbx_description
1 polymer ?
#
loop_
_entity_poly.entity_id
_entity_poly.type
_entity_poly.pdbx_seq_one_letter_code
_entity_poly.pdbx_strand_id
1 'polypeptide(L)'
;MNALDQKINTHFAGLVVRKDLVKTVKGNAIVPSYVLEYLLGQYCATSDEATIATGIETVKEILGKHYVHRNEAGLVRSNIKEKGRYKVIDKISVSLNDRADIYEAEFANLGINKVLVDSGTIKTHPKLLVSGVWSIADIEYQFVEDKNISPWVLASLKPIQLSHFNFDSYIAARRQFSTNEWIDLLIQSIGFNPAMFSDRHKLSQLIRLIPFCERNYNLIELGPKGTGKSHIYSEFSPHGILLSGGEVTVPKLFVNNSSGKIGLVGYWDVVAFDEFASKQKRIDKSLVDILKNYMANKTFSRGIETLGAEASMVFVGNTKNTVPHMLKHSDLFEELPPKFYDSAFLDRLHFYIAGWEADIIRGEMFSNGYGFVVDYLAEILRSMRNYDYSQHYKESFALSSDISTRDRDAIDKTFSGLMKLIFPHREATNTEIEELLKFAIEGRKRVKDQLMRIDATYSAVQFVYFDKLDKTEQPNQVKCLEEEEYPDYYYQTAISQTNRESTNNESGESSITSLLESPELLNSSLKEQHLTFIENQQGVSFDALFGAYLAEAKQITITDPYIRIFYQVRNLMDFLETVVRYKPDDCSINIHLVTTEDDFKGTQQQEYFEAIKQSCLNVGIEFTWEFDESRTIHARHIQTDHGWKILLDRGLDIFQQYDMGNTFSFASRLQQYRYCKAFEITYIRAIAPTL
;
A
#
# COMPACT_ATOMS: atom_id res chain seq x y z
N MET A 1 7.31 12.01 -22.50
CA MET A 1 6.37 12.33 -21.41
C MET A 1 4.97 11.92 -21.83
N ASN A 2 4.23 11.27 -20.93
CA ASN A 2 2.81 10.96 -21.16
C ASN A 2 1.94 12.22 -20.86
N ALA A 3 0.63 12.13 -21.11
CA ALA A 3 -0.30 13.25 -20.88
C ALA A 3 -0.36 13.69 -19.40
N LEU A 4 -0.30 12.73 -18.48
CA LEU A 4 -0.30 13.00 -17.04
C LEU A 4 0.95 13.79 -16.62
N ASP A 5 2.14 13.40 -17.06
CA ASP A 5 3.41 14.09 -16.77
C ASP A 5 3.41 15.54 -17.27
N GLN A 6 2.82 15.80 -18.45
CA GLN A 6 2.69 17.16 -19.00
C GLN A 6 1.79 18.02 -18.12
N LYS A 7 0.65 17.47 -17.69
CA LYS A 7 -0.30 18.14 -16.80
C LYS A 7 0.31 18.42 -15.42
N ILE A 8 1.04 17.46 -14.87
CA ILE A 8 1.79 17.59 -13.62
C ILE A 8 2.79 18.74 -13.71
N ASN A 9 3.62 18.79 -14.75
CA ASN A 9 4.60 19.87 -14.93
C ASN A 9 3.94 21.24 -15.14
N THR A 10 2.76 21.29 -15.78
CA THR A 10 2.03 22.54 -16.00
C THR A 10 1.52 23.15 -14.69
N HIS A 11 0.96 22.32 -13.79
CA HIS A 11 0.33 22.82 -12.55
C HIS A 11 1.26 22.82 -11.33
N PHE A 12 2.35 22.05 -11.34
CA PHE A 12 3.25 21.89 -10.21
C PHE A 12 4.72 22.13 -10.57
N ALA A 13 5.00 23.02 -11.53
CA ALA A 13 6.35 23.41 -11.90
C ALA A 13 7.21 23.78 -10.67
N GLY A 14 8.41 23.19 -10.56
CA GLY A 14 9.31 23.40 -9.42
C GLY A 14 8.96 22.62 -8.14
N LEU A 15 7.83 21.90 -8.12
CA LEU A 15 7.35 21.10 -6.96
C LEU A 15 7.34 19.59 -7.25
N VAL A 16 7.73 19.21 -8.46
CA VAL A 16 7.75 17.82 -8.97
C VAL A 16 9.12 17.49 -9.56
N VAL A 17 9.47 16.22 -9.51
CA VAL A 17 10.72 15.69 -10.03
C VAL A 17 10.48 14.34 -10.68
N ARG A 18 11.28 14.02 -11.70
CA ARG A 18 11.25 12.72 -12.36
C ARG A 18 11.87 11.66 -11.45
N LYS A 19 11.13 10.60 -11.13
CA LYS A 19 11.46 9.68 -10.02
C LYS A 19 12.58 8.68 -10.32
N ASP A 20 12.85 8.43 -11.59
CA ASP A 20 14.00 7.63 -12.04
C ASP A 20 15.35 8.28 -11.70
N LEU A 21 15.41 9.62 -11.68
CA LEU A 21 16.65 10.37 -11.49
C LEU A 21 17.31 10.11 -10.15
N VAL A 22 16.52 9.83 -9.11
CA VAL A 22 17.04 9.52 -7.77
C VAL A 22 17.95 8.30 -7.83
N LYS A 23 17.57 7.25 -8.58
CA LYS A 23 18.40 6.04 -8.74
C LYS A 23 19.70 6.35 -9.48
N THR A 24 19.64 7.17 -10.52
CA THR A 24 20.79 7.58 -11.34
C THR A 24 21.81 8.37 -10.53
N VAL A 25 21.36 9.22 -9.60
CA VAL A 25 22.23 10.06 -8.76
C VAL A 25 22.72 9.34 -7.51
N LYS A 26 21.88 8.49 -6.90
CA LYS A 26 22.18 7.83 -5.63
C LYS A 26 23.50 7.05 -5.69
N GLY A 27 23.76 6.32 -6.78
CA GLY A 27 25.04 5.62 -6.98
C GLY A 27 25.51 4.88 -5.71
N ASN A 28 26.72 5.22 -5.23
CA ASN A 28 27.28 4.73 -3.96
C ASN A 28 27.11 5.72 -2.79
N ALA A 29 26.46 6.86 -3.00
CA ALA A 29 26.32 7.90 -1.99
C ALA A 29 25.30 7.47 -0.93
N ILE A 30 25.73 7.40 0.33
CA ILE A 30 24.88 7.07 1.49
C ILE A 30 24.13 8.33 1.93
N VAL A 31 23.27 8.85 1.07
CA VAL A 31 22.49 10.07 1.28
C VAL A 31 21.00 9.69 1.28
N PRO A 32 20.19 10.20 2.22
CA PRO A 32 18.75 9.94 2.22
C PRO A 32 18.08 10.37 0.92
N SER A 33 17.09 9.61 0.43
CA SER A 33 16.46 9.87 -0.88
C SER A 33 15.81 11.24 -0.97
N TYR A 34 15.20 11.74 0.12
CA TYR A 34 14.60 13.08 0.14
C TYR A 34 15.61 14.22 -0.02
N VAL A 35 16.87 14.04 0.41
CA VAL A 35 17.93 15.03 0.18
C VAL A 35 18.31 15.07 -1.29
N LEU A 36 18.40 13.90 -1.93
CA LEU A 36 18.65 13.81 -3.37
C LEU A 36 17.51 14.44 -4.17
N GLU A 37 16.26 14.14 -3.82
CA GLU A 37 15.09 14.73 -4.47
C GLU A 37 15.03 16.25 -4.30
N TYR A 38 15.40 16.79 -3.14
CA TYR A 38 15.48 18.23 -2.95
C TYR A 38 16.52 18.89 -3.86
N LEU A 39 17.73 18.31 -3.98
CA LEU A 39 18.75 18.81 -4.89
C LEU A 39 18.30 18.69 -6.35
N LEU A 40 17.73 17.54 -6.73
CA LEU A 40 17.18 17.33 -8.07
C LEU A 40 16.02 18.28 -8.38
N GLY A 41 15.18 18.60 -7.41
CA GLY A 41 14.12 19.60 -7.55
C GLY A 41 14.65 21.02 -7.78
N GLN A 42 15.89 21.33 -7.41
CA GLN A 42 16.50 22.64 -7.69
C GLN A 42 17.16 22.72 -9.06
N TYR A 43 17.82 21.64 -9.50
CA TYR A 43 18.64 21.64 -10.71
C TYR A 43 18.00 20.92 -11.90
N CYS A 44 16.96 20.11 -11.68
CA CYS A 44 16.30 19.28 -12.69
C CYS A 44 14.76 19.50 -12.74
N ALA A 45 14.26 20.65 -12.28
CA ALA A 45 12.83 21.01 -12.34
C ALA A 45 12.38 21.49 -13.73
N THR A 46 12.72 20.73 -14.76
CA THR A 46 12.35 21.00 -16.15
C THR A 46 12.05 19.69 -16.88
N SER A 47 11.37 19.77 -18.02
CA SER A 47 11.13 18.66 -18.95
C SER A 47 12.17 18.56 -20.06
N ASP A 48 13.11 19.50 -20.13
CA ASP A 48 14.19 19.48 -21.13
C ASP A 48 15.32 18.51 -20.73
N GLU A 49 15.51 17.44 -21.49
CA GLU A 49 16.49 16.39 -21.20
C GLU A 49 17.94 16.89 -21.16
N ALA A 50 18.30 17.89 -21.98
CA ALA A 50 19.65 18.45 -21.96
C ALA A 50 19.94 19.20 -20.65
N THR A 51 18.97 19.98 -20.18
CA THR A 51 19.05 20.66 -18.89
C THR A 51 19.05 19.66 -17.73
N ILE A 52 18.21 18.61 -17.79
CA ILE A 52 18.21 17.53 -16.78
C ILE A 52 19.57 16.86 -16.70
N ALA A 53 20.19 16.50 -17.82
CA ALA A 53 21.52 15.87 -17.83
C ALA A 53 22.59 16.76 -17.18
N THR A 54 22.57 18.06 -17.49
CA THR A 54 23.48 19.04 -16.88
C THR A 54 23.21 19.20 -15.38
N GLY A 55 21.93 19.21 -14.98
CA GLY A 55 21.50 19.26 -13.59
C GLY A 55 21.96 18.04 -12.79
N ILE A 56 21.87 16.83 -13.36
CA ILE A 56 22.36 15.59 -12.74
C ILE A 56 23.86 15.68 -12.42
N GLU A 57 24.67 16.13 -13.38
CA GLU A 57 26.12 16.28 -13.17
C GLU A 57 26.42 17.34 -12.10
N THR A 58 25.68 18.43 -12.09
CA THR A 58 25.78 19.47 -11.04
C THR A 58 25.45 18.89 -9.65
N VAL A 59 24.40 18.09 -9.53
CA VAL A 59 24.03 17.45 -8.26
C VAL A 59 25.10 16.45 -7.80
N LYS A 60 25.63 15.62 -8.71
CA LYS A 60 26.74 14.71 -8.40
C LYS A 60 27.98 15.46 -7.92
N GLU A 61 28.31 16.59 -8.55
CA GLU A 61 29.43 17.44 -8.16
C GLU A 61 29.23 18.04 -6.77
N ILE A 62 28.02 18.55 -6.47
CA ILE A 62 27.66 19.08 -5.16
C ILE A 62 27.81 18.01 -4.08
N LEU A 63 27.28 16.81 -4.31
CA LEU A 63 27.39 15.71 -3.37
C LEU A 63 28.85 15.29 -3.17
N GLY A 64 29.60 15.09 -4.25
CA GLY A 64 31.00 14.68 -4.16
C GLY A 64 31.91 15.70 -3.46
N LYS A 65 31.60 16.99 -3.52
CA LYS A 65 32.39 18.05 -2.88
C LYS A 65 31.93 18.38 -1.46
N HIS A 66 30.63 18.40 -1.21
CA HIS A 66 30.07 18.99 0.00
C HIS A 66 29.47 17.97 0.96
N TYR A 67 29.12 16.76 0.51
CA TYR A 67 28.62 15.74 1.43
C TYR A 67 29.73 15.23 2.35
N VAL A 68 29.47 15.24 3.65
CA VAL A 68 30.46 14.79 4.62
C VAL A 68 30.28 13.30 4.89
N HIS A 69 31.24 12.50 4.43
CA HIS A 69 31.35 11.10 4.85
C HIS A 69 32.09 11.02 6.20
N ARG A 70 31.56 10.21 7.13
CA ARG A 70 32.12 10.09 8.50
C ARG A 70 33.59 9.66 8.53
N ASN A 71 34.01 8.80 7.62
CA ASN A 71 35.41 8.36 7.48
C ASN A 71 36.34 9.46 6.94
N GLU A 72 35.81 10.49 6.28
CA GLU A 72 36.57 11.60 5.70
C GLU A 72 36.44 12.91 6.50
N ALA A 73 35.69 12.90 7.62
CA ALA A 73 35.44 14.07 8.44
C ALA A 73 36.73 14.79 8.90
N GLY A 74 37.81 14.05 9.16
CA GLY A 74 39.12 14.63 9.47
C GLY A 74 39.70 15.47 8.33
N LEU A 75 39.61 14.97 7.10
CA LEU A 75 40.08 15.66 5.89
C LEU A 75 39.24 16.91 5.63
N VAL A 76 37.91 16.81 5.73
CA VAL A 76 37.01 17.96 5.54
C VAL A 76 37.29 19.05 6.57
N ARG A 77 37.49 18.71 7.85
CA ARG A 77 37.90 19.67 8.89
C ARG A 77 39.23 20.36 8.57
N SER A 78 40.21 19.62 8.08
CA SER A 78 41.49 20.20 7.63
C SER A 78 41.27 21.16 6.46
N ASN A 79 40.45 20.79 5.48
CA ASN A 79 40.13 21.65 4.34
C ASN A 79 39.43 22.94 4.76
N ILE A 80 38.49 22.89 5.72
CA ILE A 80 37.85 24.09 6.27
C ILE A 80 38.90 25.00 6.92
N LYS A 81 39.80 24.44 7.73
CA LYS A 81 40.87 25.20 8.37
C LYS A 81 41.78 25.90 7.35
N GLU A 82 42.25 25.18 6.33
CA GLU A 82 43.19 25.74 5.35
C GLU A 82 42.52 26.73 4.39
N LYS A 83 41.24 26.54 4.04
CA LYS A 83 40.49 27.43 3.14
C LYS A 83 39.76 28.57 3.85
N GLY A 84 39.67 28.53 5.19
CA GLY A 84 38.94 29.48 6.02
C GLY A 84 37.41 29.27 6.03
N ARG A 85 36.79 29.01 4.87
CA ARG A 85 35.35 28.75 4.71
C ARG A 85 35.09 27.56 3.80
N TYR A 86 34.14 26.72 4.17
CA TYR A 86 33.70 25.59 3.34
C TYR A 86 32.22 25.30 3.49
N LYS A 87 31.61 24.84 2.40
CA LYS A 87 30.22 24.39 2.41
C LYS A 87 30.15 22.88 2.65
N VAL A 88 29.26 22.48 3.56
CA VAL A 88 29.04 21.08 3.95
C VAL A 88 27.55 20.72 3.89
N ILE A 89 27.26 19.48 3.54
CA ILE A 89 25.94 18.85 3.65
C ILE A 89 26.04 17.83 4.78
N ASP A 90 25.33 18.10 5.87
CA ASP A 90 25.36 17.28 7.08
C ASP A 90 24.02 17.32 7.80
N LYS A 91 23.81 16.38 8.71
CA LYS A 91 22.69 16.40 9.66
C LYS A 91 23.11 17.21 10.89
N ILE A 92 22.43 18.35 11.09
CA ILE A 92 22.75 19.31 12.13
C ILE A 92 21.67 19.29 13.21
N SER A 93 22.05 19.05 14.46
CA SER A 93 21.19 19.22 15.64
C SER A 93 21.66 20.39 16.48
N VAL A 94 20.77 21.04 17.20
CA VAL A 94 21.08 22.15 18.11
C VAL A 94 20.60 21.81 19.50
N SER A 95 21.28 22.33 20.52
CA SER A 95 20.82 22.29 21.91
C SER A 95 21.01 23.65 22.56
N LEU A 96 20.15 23.98 23.53
CA LEU A 96 20.34 25.13 24.40
C LEU A 96 21.32 24.76 25.50
N ASN A 97 22.38 25.55 25.65
CA ASN A 97 23.29 25.48 26.78
C ASN A 97 22.86 26.49 27.84
N ASP A 98 21.96 26.08 28.73
CA ASP A 98 21.34 26.95 29.75
C ASP A 98 22.36 27.63 30.68
N ARG A 99 23.56 27.06 30.82
CA ARG A 99 24.62 27.64 31.68
C ARG A 99 25.30 28.83 31.03
N ALA A 100 25.39 28.83 29.70
CA ALA A 100 26.06 29.86 28.92
C ALA A 100 25.06 30.74 28.13
N ASP A 101 23.76 30.45 28.21
CA ASP A 101 22.67 31.15 27.53
C ASP A 101 22.88 31.25 26.00
N ILE A 102 23.34 30.15 25.40
CA ILE A 102 23.66 30.07 23.96
C ILE A 102 23.09 28.80 23.33
N TYR A 103 22.80 28.88 22.03
CA TYR A 103 22.47 27.71 21.22
C TYR A 103 23.74 27.14 20.57
N GLU A 104 23.92 25.83 20.71
CA GLU A 104 25.08 25.10 20.22
C GLU A 104 24.65 24.00 19.24
N ALA A 105 25.16 24.06 18.01
CA ALA A 105 24.99 23.06 16.98
C ALA A 105 26.03 21.94 17.08
N GLU A 106 25.59 20.74 16.71
CA GLU A 106 26.36 19.51 16.53
C GLU A 106 26.14 18.99 15.11
N PHE A 107 27.22 18.63 14.44
CA PHE A 107 27.25 18.10 13.09
C PHE A 107 27.54 16.61 13.14
N ALA A 108 26.56 15.80 12.72
CA ALA A 108 26.60 14.36 12.93
C ALA A 108 27.72 13.65 12.14
N ASN A 109 28.03 14.09 10.92
CA ASN A 109 29.05 13.44 10.10
C ASN A 109 30.40 14.14 10.18
N LEU A 110 30.43 15.47 10.22
CA LEU A 110 31.64 16.26 10.38
C LEU A 110 32.25 16.10 11.78
N GLY A 111 31.43 15.72 12.78
CA GLY A 111 31.88 15.43 14.13
C GLY A 111 32.40 16.67 14.86
N ILE A 112 31.81 17.83 14.59
CA ILE A 112 32.05 19.07 15.33
C ILE A 112 30.85 19.37 16.22
N ASN A 113 31.11 19.96 17.38
CA ASN A 113 30.11 20.33 18.37
C ASN A 113 30.37 21.74 18.89
N LYS A 114 29.42 22.26 19.68
CA LYS A 114 29.49 23.60 20.29
C LYS A 114 29.59 24.73 19.27
N VAL A 115 29.09 24.52 18.05
CA VAL A 115 29.09 25.56 17.02
C VAL A 115 27.99 26.56 17.37
N LEU A 116 28.33 27.83 17.57
CA LEU A 116 27.34 28.83 17.97
C LEU A 116 26.26 29.03 16.90
N VAL A 117 25.01 29.10 17.32
CA VAL A 117 23.86 29.39 16.46
C VAL A 117 23.09 30.58 17.03
N ASP A 118 22.68 31.49 16.16
CA ASP A 118 21.88 32.63 16.57
C ASP A 118 20.43 32.22 16.85
N SER A 119 19.76 32.97 17.74
CA SER A 119 18.36 32.72 18.11
C SER A 119 17.39 32.86 16.93
N GLY A 120 17.71 33.67 15.92
CA GLY A 120 16.87 33.88 14.73
C GLY A 120 16.80 32.63 13.87
N THR A 121 17.92 31.96 13.64
CA THR A 121 17.98 30.66 12.97
C THR A 121 17.11 29.63 13.69
N ILE A 122 17.14 29.59 15.02
CA ILE A 122 16.34 28.64 15.82
C ILE A 122 14.85 28.96 15.78
N LYS A 123 14.46 30.24 15.87
CA LYS A 123 13.06 30.66 15.71
C LYS A 123 12.50 30.29 14.34
N THR A 124 13.33 30.37 13.30
CA THR A 124 12.96 30.03 11.93
C THR A 124 12.91 28.51 11.71
N HIS A 125 13.82 27.77 12.37
CA HIS A 125 14.00 26.33 12.18
C HIS A 125 14.01 25.55 13.52
N PRO A 126 12.89 25.52 14.26
CA PRO A 126 12.83 24.94 15.61
C PRO A 126 13.13 23.43 15.63
N LYS A 127 12.94 22.72 14.49
CA LYS A 127 13.24 21.29 14.35
C LYS A 127 14.72 20.96 14.59
N LEU A 128 15.63 21.93 14.46
CA LEU A 128 17.04 21.74 14.78
C LEU A 128 17.24 21.30 16.24
N LEU A 129 16.39 21.72 17.18
CA LEU A 129 16.51 21.44 18.61
C LEU A 129 16.20 20.00 19.04
N VAL A 130 15.73 19.15 18.13
CA VAL A 130 15.16 17.85 18.49
C VAL A 130 16.04 16.68 18.04
N SER A 131 16.04 16.43 16.72
CA SER A 131 16.61 15.22 16.13
C SER A 131 17.67 15.52 15.07
N GLY A 132 17.92 16.82 14.87
CA GLY A 132 18.71 17.38 13.79
C GLY A 132 18.04 17.29 12.42
N VAL A 133 18.36 18.25 11.56
CA VAL A 133 17.83 18.39 10.20
C VAL A 133 18.99 18.36 9.21
N TRP A 134 18.82 17.65 8.10
CA TRP A 134 19.77 17.71 7.01
C TRP A 134 19.81 19.12 6.44
N SER A 135 21.00 19.69 6.39
CA SER A 135 21.20 21.10 6.05
C SER A 135 22.45 21.26 5.20
N ILE A 136 22.39 22.26 4.33
CA ILE A 136 23.56 22.82 3.65
C ILE A 136 24.05 23.97 4.54
N ALA A 137 25.24 23.84 5.10
CA ALA A 137 25.81 24.84 5.99
C ALA A 137 27.16 25.34 5.47
N ASP A 138 27.40 26.64 5.61
CA ASP A 138 28.74 27.21 5.44
C ASP A 138 29.40 27.26 6.82
N ILE A 139 30.56 26.59 6.93
CA ILE A 139 31.35 26.52 8.15
C ILE A 139 32.66 27.23 7.94
N GLU A 140 33.00 28.06 8.93
CA GLU A 140 34.27 28.77 9.00
C GLU A 140 35.08 28.27 10.20
N TYR A 141 36.40 28.34 10.07
CA TYR A 141 37.31 28.02 11.15
C TYR A 141 38.13 29.26 11.52
N GLN A 142 38.00 29.69 12.77
CA GLN A 142 38.75 30.80 13.33
C GLN A 142 39.47 30.32 14.58
N PHE A 143 40.80 30.43 14.60
CA PHE A 143 41.58 30.04 15.76
C PHE A 143 41.30 31.00 16.93
N VAL A 144 40.94 30.44 18.08
CA VAL A 144 40.70 31.19 19.31
C VAL A 144 41.59 30.60 20.41
N GLU A 145 42.30 31.45 21.16
CA GLU A 145 43.20 31.01 22.24
C GLU A 145 42.43 30.49 23.47
N ASP A 146 41.23 31.01 23.71
CA ASP A 146 40.34 30.55 24.79
C ASP A 146 39.74 29.18 24.43
N LYS A 147 40.07 28.18 25.25
CA LYS A 147 39.60 26.79 25.10
C LYS A 147 38.09 26.61 25.33
N ASN A 148 37.42 27.60 25.91
CA ASN A 148 35.97 27.56 26.14
C ASN A 148 35.17 28.00 24.91
N ILE A 149 35.81 28.67 23.94
CA ILE A 149 35.16 29.16 22.72
C ILE A 149 35.39 28.14 21.61
N SER A 150 34.31 27.77 20.92
CA SER A 150 34.43 26.88 19.75
C SER A 150 35.11 27.64 18.60
N PRO A 151 36.15 27.07 17.97
CA PRO A 151 36.81 27.68 16.82
C PRO A 151 35.97 27.57 15.52
N TRP A 152 34.85 26.84 15.59
CA TRP A 152 33.94 26.63 14.47
C TRP A 152 32.82 27.67 14.49
N VAL A 153 32.67 28.38 13.39
CA VAL A 153 31.64 29.41 13.24
C VAL A 153 30.66 29.00 12.14
N LEU A 154 29.37 29.03 12.46
CA LEU A 154 28.30 28.81 11.50
C LEU A 154 28.05 30.12 10.74
N ALA A 155 28.49 30.19 9.49
CA ALA A 155 28.31 31.38 8.66
C ALA A 155 26.91 31.41 8.02
N SER A 156 26.39 30.26 7.59
CA SER A 156 25.03 30.13 7.09
C SER A 156 24.51 28.72 7.31
N LEU A 157 23.20 28.58 7.49
CA LEU A 157 22.52 27.29 7.60
C LEU A 157 21.24 27.34 6.79
N LYS A 158 21.16 26.49 5.77
CA LYS A 158 19.96 26.29 4.96
C LYS A 158 19.49 24.85 5.14
N PRO A 159 18.40 24.60 5.88
CA PRO A 159 17.81 23.28 5.94
C PRO A 159 17.43 22.80 4.54
N ILE A 160 17.59 21.51 4.28
CA ILE A 160 17.10 20.85 3.07
C ILE A 160 15.59 20.65 3.25
N GLN A 161 14.88 21.77 3.17
CA GLN A 161 13.43 21.87 3.25
C GLN A 161 12.94 22.87 2.19
N LEU A 162 11.74 22.67 1.64
CA LEU A 162 11.10 23.64 0.76
C LEU A 162 10.82 24.94 1.51
N SER A 163 11.20 26.06 0.89
CA SER A 163 11.19 27.37 1.54
C SER A 163 9.79 27.98 1.67
N HIS A 164 8.83 27.62 0.80
CA HIS A 164 7.46 28.15 0.82
C HIS A 164 6.46 27.08 0.38
N PHE A 165 5.60 26.66 1.31
CA PHE A 165 4.46 25.80 1.04
C PHE A 165 3.18 26.65 0.99
N ASN A 166 2.41 26.55 -0.11
CA ASN A 166 1.11 27.20 -0.23
C ASN A 166 0.01 26.14 -0.38
N PHE A 167 -0.78 25.98 0.68
CA PHE A 167 -1.84 24.99 0.73
C PHE A 167 -3.00 25.31 -0.24
N ASP A 168 -3.39 26.58 -0.36
CA ASP A 168 -4.51 26.97 -1.22
C ASP A 168 -4.20 26.71 -2.70
N SER A 169 -2.96 26.94 -3.12
CA SER A 169 -2.50 26.60 -4.47
C SER A 169 -2.58 25.09 -4.74
N TYR A 170 -2.25 24.25 -3.76
CA TYR A 170 -2.36 22.80 -3.86
C TYR A 170 -3.83 22.36 -4.06
N ILE A 171 -4.75 22.92 -3.28
CA ILE A 171 -6.19 22.67 -3.40
C ILE A 171 -6.73 23.13 -4.75
N ALA A 172 -6.32 24.32 -5.23
CA ALA A 172 -6.73 24.83 -6.53
C ALA A 172 -6.21 23.94 -7.68
N ALA A 173 -4.95 23.49 -7.60
CA ALA A 173 -4.35 22.61 -8.58
C ALA A 173 -5.03 21.23 -8.61
N ARG A 174 -5.41 20.67 -7.45
CA ARG A 174 -6.15 19.38 -7.37
C ARG A 174 -7.41 19.37 -8.25
N ARG A 175 -8.15 20.48 -8.33
CA ARG A 175 -9.37 20.59 -9.15
C ARG A 175 -9.13 20.44 -10.66
N GLN A 176 -7.89 20.58 -11.10
CA GLN A 176 -7.53 20.43 -12.50
C GLN A 176 -7.37 18.95 -12.90
N PHE A 177 -7.27 18.02 -11.94
CA PHE A 177 -7.06 16.60 -12.16
C PHE A 177 -8.35 15.80 -11.94
N SER A 178 -8.57 14.75 -12.75
CA SER A 178 -9.56 13.73 -12.39
C SER A 178 -9.10 12.95 -11.16
N THR A 179 -10.02 12.22 -10.51
CA THR A 179 -9.69 11.38 -9.34
C THR A 179 -8.63 10.33 -9.68
N ASN A 180 -8.75 9.65 -10.82
CA ASN A 180 -7.78 8.63 -11.25
C ASN A 180 -6.41 9.24 -11.56
N GLU A 181 -6.36 10.36 -12.28
CA GLU A 181 -5.09 11.07 -12.54
C GLU A 181 -4.42 11.53 -11.24
N TRP A 182 -5.21 11.95 -10.26
CA TRP A 182 -4.70 12.39 -8.97
C TRP A 182 -4.13 11.24 -8.14
N ILE A 183 -4.84 10.11 -8.05
CA ILE A 183 -4.36 8.90 -7.39
C ILE A 183 -3.06 8.44 -8.07
N ASP A 184 -3.01 8.42 -9.40
CA ASP A 184 -1.82 8.05 -10.16
C ASP A 184 -0.64 8.99 -9.85
N LEU A 185 -0.86 10.30 -9.75
CA LEU A 185 0.16 11.26 -9.32
C LEU A 185 0.66 10.98 -7.89
N LEU A 186 -0.23 10.65 -6.94
CA LEU A 186 0.19 10.28 -5.58
C LEU A 186 1.02 9.00 -5.56
N ILE A 187 0.63 8.00 -6.36
CA ILE A 187 1.36 6.73 -6.51
C ILE A 187 2.74 6.94 -7.16
N GLN A 188 2.83 7.80 -8.19
CA GLN A 188 4.11 8.24 -8.76
C GLN A 188 4.96 8.98 -7.71
N SER A 189 4.34 9.79 -6.87
CA SER A 189 5.03 10.59 -5.84
C SER A 189 5.71 9.73 -4.78
N ILE A 190 5.11 8.59 -4.41
CA ILE A 190 5.73 7.59 -3.52
C ILE A 190 6.73 6.65 -4.24
N GLY A 191 6.90 6.81 -5.57
CA GLY A 191 7.93 6.14 -6.37
C GLY A 191 7.44 4.95 -7.21
N PHE A 192 6.14 4.66 -7.24
CA PHE A 192 5.57 3.50 -7.93
C PHE A 192 4.92 3.85 -9.27
N ASN A 193 4.98 2.94 -10.23
CA ASN A 193 4.33 3.07 -11.53
C ASN A 193 2.83 2.70 -11.40
N PRO A 194 1.89 3.64 -11.53
CA PRO A 194 0.48 3.38 -11.27
C PRO A 194 -0.15 2.32 -12.19
N ALA A 195 0.38 2.15 -13.41
CA ALA A 195 -0.11 1.16 -14.36
C ALA A 195 0.10 -0.30 -13.91
N MET A 196 0.97 -0.53 -12.93
CA MET A 196 1.25 -1.85 -12.37
C MET A 196 0.34 -2.21 -11.18
N PHE A 197 -0.57 -1.32 -10.78
CA PHE A 197 -1.42 -1.51 -9.61
C PHE A 197 -2.90 -1.41 -9.98
N SER A 198 -3.70 -2.32 -9.41
CA SER A 198 -5.15 -2.21 -9.35
C SER A 198 -5.58 -1.02 -8.48
N ASP A 199 -6.81 -0.55 -8.61
CA ASP A 199 -7.29 0.60 -7.86
C ASP A 199 -7.31 0.29 -6.35
N ARG A 200 -7.71 -0.93 -5.97
CA ARG A 200 -7.56 -1.44 -4.60
C ARG A 200 -6.12 -1.41 -4.10
N HIS A 201 -5.14 -1.85 -4.91
CA HIS A 201 -3.73 -1.78 -4.51
C HIS A 201 -3.24 -0.34 -4.34
N LYS A 202 -3.67 0.59 -5.19
CA LYS A 202 -3.35 2.01 -5.03
C LYS A 202 -3.88 2.54 -3.70
N LEU A 203 -5.13 2.23 -3.33
CA LEU A 203 -5.68 2.60 -2.03
C LEU A 203 -4.88 2.00 -0.87
N SER A 204 -4.50 0.72 -0.93
CA SER A 204 -3.64 0.08 0.07
C SER A 204 -2.28 0.79 0.23
N GLN A 205 -1.68 1.28 -0.86
CA GLN A 205 -0.46 2.09 -0.78
C GLN A 205 -0.72 3.46 -0.13
N LEU A 206 -1.85 4.10 -0.44
CA LEU A 206 -2.22 5.40 0.13
C LEU A 206 -2.53 5.32 1.63
N ILE A 207 -3.06 4.20 2.16
CA ILE A 207 -3.24 4.01 3.61
C ILE A 207 -1.92 4.21 4.37
N ARG A 208 -0.79 3.80 3.79
CA ARG A 208 0.55 3.97 4.41
C ARG A 208 0.91 5.46 4.61
N LEU A 209 0.25 6.38 3.91
CA LEU A 209 0.44 7.83 4.06
C LEU A 209 -0.47 8.45 5.13
N ILE A 210 -1.57 7.80 5.52
CA ILE A 210 -2.52 8.32 6.52
C ILE A 210 -1.86 8.68 7.85
N PRO A 211 -0.91 7.89 8.41
CA PRO A 211 -0.20 8.28 9.63
C PRO A 211 0.41 9.69 9.59
N PHE A 212 0.79 10.17 8.40
CA PHE A 212 1.36 11.51 8.22
C PHE A 212 0.30 12.61 8.17
N CYS A 213 -0.92 12.35 7.66
CA CYS A 213 -2.00 13.35 7.55
C CYS A 213 -3.08 13.27 8.64
N GLU A 214 -3.09 12.21 9.43
CA GLU A 214 -3.95 12.03 10.60
C GLU A 214 -3.16 11.98 11.90
N ARG A 215 -3.68 12.65 12.93
CA ARG A 215 -3.06 12.67 14.27
C ARG A 215 -3.39 11.39 15.02
N ASN A 216 -2.38 10.76 15.62
CA ASN A 216 -2.55 9.54 16.42
C ASN A 216 -3.36 8.47 15.66
N TYR A 217 -2.93 8.19 14.43
CA TYR A 217 -3.47 7.12 13.60
C TYR A 217 -2.58 5.88 13.71
N ASN A 218 -3.04 4.92 14.50
CA ASN A 218 -2.40 3.65 14.73
C ASN A 218 -2.69 2.65 13.61
N LEU A 219 -1.65 2.16 12.96
CA LEU A 219 -1.70 1.29 11.78
C LEU A 219 -0.86 0.04 12.01
N ILE A 220 -1.32 -1.10 11.52
CA ILE A 220 -0.50 -2.31 11.44
C ILE A 220 -0.49 -2.86 10.01
N GLU A 221 0.67 -3.33 9.58
CA GLU A 221 0.85 -4.03 8.31
C GLU A 221 1.64 -5.31 8.54
N LEU A 222 1.01 -6.46 8.28
CA LEU A 222 1.65 -7.77 8.33
C LEU A 222 1.52 -8.45 6.97
N GLY A 223 2.61 -9.05 6.48
CA GLY A 223 2.58 -9.81 5.25
C GLY A 223 3.94 -10.37 4.83
N PRO A 224 4.05 -10.99 3.65
CA PRO A 224 5.27 -11.60 3.15
C PRO A 224 6.44 -10.63 3.02
N LYS A 225 7.68 -11.13 3.03
CA LYS A 225 8.89 -10.31 2.86
C LYS A 225 8.95 -9.72 1.44
N GLY A 226 9.54 -8.53 1.30
CA GLY A 226 9.81 -7.91 -0.01
C GLY A 226 8.69 -7.03 -0.59
N THR A 227 7.63 -6.76 0.17
CA THR A 227 6.48 -5.92 -0.27
C THR A 227 6.63 -4.42 0.05
N GLY A 228 7.85 -3.97 0.39
CA GLY A 228 8.20 -2.56 0.64
C GLY A 228 7.58 -1.90 1.87
N LYS A 229 7.06 -2.68 2.81
CA LYS A 229 6.32 -2.21 4.00
C LYS A 229 7.05 -1.13 4.81
N SER A 230 8.37 -1.24 4.96
CA SER A 230 9.18 -0.34 5.77
C SER A 230 9.68 0.90 5.02
N HIS A 231 9.70 0.86 3.67
CA HIS A 231 10.38 1.86 2.85
C HIS A 231 9.78 3.27 2.98
N ILE A 232 8.44 3.35 3.05
CA ILE A 232 7.75 4.65 3.20
C ILE A 232 8.17 5.31 4.52
N TYR A 233 8.22 4.58 5.63
CA TYR A 233 8.50 5.19 6.92
C TYR A 233 9.98 5.57 7.14
N SER A 234 10.91 5.06 6.31
CA SER A 234 12.33 5.42 6.37
C SER A 234 12.74 6.52 5.40
N GLU A 235 12.17 6.55 4.19
CA GLU A 235 12.68 7.38 3.08
C GLU A 235 11.70 8.48 2.62
N PHE A 236 10.41 8.37 2.94
CA PHE A 236 9.37 9.24 2.37
C PHE A 236 9.16 10.57 3.10
N SER A 237 9.63 10.75 4.33
CA SER A 237 9.29 11.99 5.05
C SER A 237 10.34 12.36 6.10
N PRO A 238 10.71 13.64 6.21
CA PRO A 238 11.52 14.13 7.32
C PRO A 238 10.75 14.16 8.64
N HIS A 239 9.44 13.86 8.65
CA HIS A 239 8.59 13.82 9.85
C HIS A 239 8.27 12.42 10.34
N GLY A 240 8.85 11.38 9.72
CA GLY A 240 8.74 9.99 10.15
C GLY A 240 10.06 9.42 10.66
N ILE A 241 9.98 8.51 11.64
CA ILE A 241 11.13 7.73 12.10
C ILE A 241 10.79 6.23 12.12
N LEU A 242 11.70 5.42 11.55
CA LEU A 242 11.63 3.96 11.60
C LEU A 242 12.57 3.43 12.70
N LEU A 243 12.02 2.60 13.59
CA LEU A 243 12.72 1.97 14.70
C LEU A 243 12.76 0.45 14.49
N SER A 244 13.89 -0.20 14.77
CA SER A 244 13.90 -1.66 14.87
C SER A 244 13.16 -2.09 16.14
N GLY A 245 12.16 -2.97 16.01
CA GLY A 245 11.22 -3.27 17.11
C GLY A 245 11.82 -3.91 18.36
N GLY A 246 13.11 -4.28 18.37
CA GLY A 246 13.80 -4.82 19.57
C GLY A 246 14.46 -3.77 20.46
N GLU A 247 14.64 -2.53 19.99
CA GLU A 247 15.50 -1.54 20.64
C GLU A 247 14.74 -0.37 21.30
N VAL A 248 13.42 -0.46 21.42
CA VAL A 248 12.60 0.66 21.89
C VAL A 248 12.33 0.53 23.39
N THR A 249 12.81 1.52 24.14
CA THR A 249 12.59 1.65 25.58
C THR A 249 11.60 2.77 25.88
N VAL A 250 10.93 2.72 27.03
CA VAL A 250 10.00 3.79 27.47
C VAL A 250 10.65 5.18 27.45
N PRO A 251 11.89 5.39 27.94
CA PRO A 251 12.53 6.70 27.89
C PRO A 251 12.77 7.23 26.48
N LYS A 252 13.09 6.34 25.53
CA LYS A 252 13.34 6.72 24.14
C LYS A 252 12.04 7.12 23.45
N LEU A 253 10.93 6.41 23.73
CA LEU A 253 9.66 6.68 23.08
C LEU A 253 8.89 7.85 23.71
N PHE A 254 8.81 7.91 25.04
CA PHE A 254 7.90 8.80 25.76
C PHE A 254 8.58 9.90 26.56
N VAL A 255 9.21 9.57 27.68
CA VAL A 255 9.89 10.55 28.53
C VAL A 255 10.96 9.88 29.36
N ASN A 256 12.12 10.50 29.41
CA ASN A 256 13.17 10.12 30.32
C ASN A 256 12.97 10.80 31.68
N ASN A 257 12.65 10.01 32.71
CA ASN A 257 12.40 10.52 34.06
C ASN A 257 13.61 11.18 34.72
N SER A 258 14.84 10.84 34.32
CA SER A 258 16.03 11.45 34.92
C SER A 258 16.35 12.83 34.37
N SER A 259 15.96 13.11 33.11
CA SER A 259 16.25 14.39 32.44
C SER A 259 15.01 15.23 32.13
N GLY A 260 13.80 14.68 32.30
CA GLY A 260 12.54 15.32 31.91
C GLY A 260 12.34 15.44 30.39
N LYS A 261 13.29 14.98 29.56
CA LYS A 261 13.22 15.13 28.11
C LYS A 261 12.13 14.24 27.52
N ILE A 262 11.24 14.85 26.75
CA ILE A 262 10.25 14.17 25.92
C ILE A 262 10.99 13.29 24.89
N GLY A 263 10.45 12.11 24.63
CA GLY A 263 10.94 11.12 23.68
C GLY A 263 10.37 11.35 22.28
N LEU A 264 10.52 10.35 21.42
CA LEU A 264 10.19 10.45 20.00
C LEU A 264 8.75 10.90 19.71
N VAL A 265 7.76 10.46 20.50
CA VAL A 265 6.35 10.79 20.23
C VAL A 265 6.02 12.29 20.33
N GLY A 266 6.83 13.06 21.06
CA GLY A 266 6.63 14.50 21.20
C GLY A 266 7.07 15.33 20.00
N TYR A 267 7.79 14.73 19.04
CA TYR A 267 8.43 15.50 17.98
C TYR A 267 8.21 14.97 16.56
N TRP A 268 7.93 13.68 16.44
CA TRP A 268 7.70 13.03 15.15
C TRP A 268 6.21 12.96 14.86
N ASP A 269 5.83 13.14 13.60
CA ASP A 269 4.43 12.96 13.19
C ASP A 269 4.08 11.47 13.11
N VAL A 270 5.07 10.63 12.78
CA VAL A 270 4.94 9.17 12.66
C VAL A 270 6.12 8.45 13.32
N VAL A 271 5.82 7.48 14.17
CA VAL A 271 6.81 6.54 14.74
C VAL A 271 6.46 5.13 14.27
N ALA A 272 7.30 4.57 13.41
CA ALA A 272 7.14 3.24 12.83
C ALA A 272 8.07 2.22 13.49
N PHE A 273 7.57 1.01 13.71
CA PHE A 273 8.29 -0.13 14.26
C PHE A 273 8.47 -1.18 13.16
N ASP A 274 9.71 -1.40 12.73
CA ASP A 274 10.07 -2.46 11.80
C ASP A 274 10.31 -3.79 12.52
N GLU A 275 10.13 -4.88 11.78
CA GLU A 275 10.25 -6.26 12.24
C GLU A 275 9.44 -6.52 13.51
N PHE A 276 8.30 -5.85 13.66
CA PHE A 276 7.50 -5.88 14.88
C PHE A 276 7.03 -7.31 15.21
N ALA A 277 6.71 -8.09 14.17
CA ALA A 277 6.32 -9.50 14.27
C ALA A 277 7.54 -10.40 14.54
N SER A 278 7.88 -10.58 15.82
CA SER A 278 8.85 -11.58 16.28
C SER A 278 8.58 -12.01 17.72
N LYS A 279 8.18 -13.28 17.89
CA LYS A 279 7.91 -13.91 19.20
C LYS A 279 9.11 -13.88 20.16
N GLN A 280 10.34 -13.74 19.65
CA GLN A 280 11.56 -13.76 20.47
C GLN A 280 11.90 -12.40 21.10
N LYS A 281 11.23 -11.31 20.70
CA LYS A 281 11.52 -9.95 21.21
C LYS A 281 11.11 -9.81 22.67
N ARG A 282 12.07 -9.49 23.53
CA ARG A 282 11.84 -9.16 24.95
C ARG A 282 11.46 -7.70 25.09
N ILE A 283 10.17 -7.44 25.25
CA ILE A 283 9.61 -6.10 25.44
C ILE A 283 9.31 -5.87 26.91
N ASP A 284 9.35 -4.63 27.38
CA ASP A 284 8.88 -4.28 28.72
C ASP A 284 7.34 -4.18 28.75
N LYS A 285 6.70 -4.74 29.77
CA LYS A 285 5.23 -4.65 29.92
C LYS A 285 4.80 -3.19 30.14
N SER A 286 5.63 -2.41 30.84
CA SER A 286 5.35 -0.99 31.11
C SER A 286 5.21 -0.18 29.81
N LEU A 287 5.97 -0.53 28.77
CA LEU A 287 5.89 0.11 27.46
C LEU A 287 4.52 -0.11 26.81
N VAL A 288 4.02 -1.34 26.86
CA VAL A 288 2.73 -1.70 26.25
C VAL A 288 1.58 -0.99 26.97
N ASP A 289 1.62 -0.93 28.30
CA ASP A 289 0.58 -0.27 29.09
C ASP A 289 0.53 1.25 28.84
N ILE A 290 1.70 1.89 28.70
CA ILE A 290 1.77 3.32 28.32
C ILE A 290 1.28 3.52 26.88
N LEU A 291 1.68 2.64 25.95
CA LEU A 291 1.21 2.68 24.56
C LEU A 291 -0.30 2.56 24.46
N LYS A 292 -0.93 1.65 25.22
CA LYS A 292 -2.40 1.53 25.27
C LYS A 292 -3.04 2.88 25.59
N ASN A 293 -2.62 3.53 26.69
CA ASN A 293 -3.17 4.82 27.09
C ASN A 293 -2.94 5.88 26.00
N TYR A 294 -1.70 6.01 25.53
CA TYR A 294 -1.32 6.96 24.50
C TYR A 294 -2.13 6.80 23.20
N MET A 295 -2.32 5.56 22.74
CA MET A 295 -3.01 5.25 21.50
C MET A 295 -4.52 5.53 21.53
N ALA A 296 -5.16 5.67 22.70
CA ALA A 296 -6.53 6.19 22.77
C ALA A 296 -6.61 7.67 23.10
N ASN A 297 -5.81 8.11 24.07
CA ASN A 297 -6.01 9.42 24.70
C ASN A 297 -5.05 10.48 24.18
N LYS A 298 -4.06 10.13 23.35
CA LYS A 298 -2.97 11.01 22.90
C LYS A 298 -2.12 11.54 24.07
N THR A 299 -2.21 10.90 25.22
CA THR A 299 -1.54 11.31 26.45
C THR A 299 -0.77 10.16 27.06
N PHE A 300 0.32 10.48 27.74
CA PHE A 300 1.05 9.52 28.55
C PHE A 300 1.42 10.15 29.89
N SER A 301 1.39 9.33 30.94
CA SER A 301 1.68 9.75 32.31
C SER A 301 2.87 8.96 32.85
N ARG A 302 3.86 9.66 33.38
CA ARG A 302 4.98 9.03 34.09
C ARG A 302 5.42 9.89 35.28
N GLY A 303 4.49 10.14 36.20
CA GLY A 303 4.70 11.01 37.36
C GLY A 303 3.44 11.83 37.68
N ILE A 304 3.64 13.09 38.08
CA ILE A 304 2.59 14.04 38.50
C ILE A 304 1.89 14.70 37.29
N GLU A 305 2.60 14.86 36.17
CA GLU A 305 2.11 15.59 34.99
C GLU A 305 1.78 14.64 33.82
N THR A 306 0.66 14.93 33.16
CA THR A 306 0.21 14.21 31.97
C THR A 306 0.66 14.99 30.73
N LEU A 307 1.46 14.36 29.88
CA LEU A 307 1.98 14.97 28.66
C LEU A 307 1.16 14.51 27.46
N GLY A 308 0.84 15.45 26.56
CA GLY A 308 0.17 15.18 25.28
C GLY A 308 1.17 15.04 24.14
N ALA A 309 0.87 14.17 23.18
CA ALA A 309 1.62 14.02 21.94
C ALA A 309 0.70 13.52 20.81
N GLU A 310 1.07 13.82 19.56
CA GLU A 310 0.17 13.60 18.40
C GLU A 310 0.70 12.57 17.41
N ALA A 311 1.88 12.01 17.65
CA ALA A 311 2.51 11.02 16.79
C ALA A 311 1.60 9.81 16.51
N SER A 312 1.53 9.44 15.24
CA SER A 312 0.88 8.22 14.76
C SER A 312 1.81 7.02 14.94
N MET A 313 1.26 5.86 15.29
CA MET A 313 2.03 4.64 15.52
C MET A 313 1.86 3.68 14.35
N VAL A 314 2.95 3.18 13.78
CA VAL A 314 2.88 2.18 12.72
C VAL A 314 3.65 0.94 13.12
N PHE A 315 3.05 -0.23 12.97
CA PHE A 315 3.67 -1.51 13.26
C PHE A 315 3.80 -2.32 11.98
N VAL A 316 5.04 -2.62 11.57
CA VAL A 316 5.34 -3.38 10.35
C VAL A 316 5.96 -4.71 10.74
N GLY A 317 5.39 -5.80 10.23
CA GLY A 317 5.84 -7.15 10.56
C GLY A 317 5.72 -8.11 9.40
N ASN A 318 6.39 -9.26 9.50
CA ASN A 318 6.27 -10.32 8.50
C ASN A 318 5.40 -11.47 9.04
N THR A 319 4.56 -12.04 8.18
CA THR A 319 3.88 -13.30 8.47
C THR A 319 4.80 -14.47 8.09
N LYS A 320 4.68 -15.60 8.79
CA LYS A 320 5.38 -16.84 8.45
C LYS A 320 4.50 -17.83 7.71
N ASN A 321 3.24 -17.89 8.11
CA ASN A 321 2.26 -18.81 7.58
C ASN A 321 1.37 -18.13 6.53
N THR A 322 0.73 -18.94 5.69
CA THR A 322 -0.27 -18.48 4.73
C THR A 322 -1.55 -18.06 5.44
N VAL A 323 -2.37 -17.22 4.80
CA VAL A 323 -3.65 -16.77 5.36
C VAL A 323 -4.55 -17.94 5.76
N PRO A 324 -4.77 -18.98 4.92
CA PRO A 324 -5.58 -20.15 5.33
C PRO A 324 -5.05 -20.84 6.57
N HIS A 325 -3.72 -20.99 6.69
CA HIS A 325 -3.11 -21.65 7.85
C HIS A 325 -3.34 -20.81 9.11
N MET A 326 -3.09 -19.50 9.07
CA MET A 326 -3.36 -18.61 10.19
C MET A 326 -4.83 -18.65 10.58
N LEU A 327 -5.75 -18.57 9.61
CA LEU A 327 -7.18 -18.60 9.88
C LEU A 327 -7.64 -19.94 10.47
N LYS A 328 -7.01 -21.06 10.10
CA LYS A 328 -7.39 -22.40 10.58
C LYS A 328 -6.83 -22.74 11.96
N HIS A 329 -5.64 -22.24 12.28
CA HIS A 329 -4.89 -22.68 13.47
C HIS A 329 -4.71 -21.60 14.54
N SER A 330 -4.93 -20.33 14.21
CA SER A 330 -4.70 -19.19 15.10
C SER A 330 -5.55 -17.97 14.68
N ASP A 331 -4.87 -16.91 14.24
CA ASP A 331 -5.40 -15.59 13.88
C ASP A 331 -4.33 -14.80 13.11
N LEU A 332 -4.70 -13.64 12.55
CA LEU A 332 -3.79 -12.84 11.74
C LEU A 332 -2.68 -12.12 12.54
N PHE A 333 -2.78 -12.06 13.87
CA PHE A 333 -1.80 -11.45 14.77
C PHE A 333 -0.83 -12.47 15.41
N GLU A 334 -0.87 -13.74 15.02
CA GLU A 334 -0.14 -14.82 15.69
C GLU A 334 1.38 -14.59 15.82
N GLU A 335 1.99 -13.81 14.92
CA GLU A 335 3.43 -13.55 14.90
C GLU A 335 3.86 -12.37 15.79
N LEU A 336 2.90 -11.70 16.45
CA LEU A 336 3.22 -10.62 17.37
C LEU A 336 3.98 -11.11 18.60
N PRO A 337 4.83 -10.25 19.21
CA PRO A 337 5.46 -10.56 20.47
C PRO A 337 4.41 -10.80 21.57
N PRO A 338 4.61 -11.75 22.51
CA PRO A 338 3.58 -12.15 23.47
C PRO A 338 2.98 -11.01 24.31
N LYS A 339 3.74 -9.92 24.54
CA LYS A 339 3.24 -8.75 25.29
C LYS A 339 2.38 -7.80 24.46
N PHE A 340 2.53 -7.81 23.14
CA PHE A 340 1.69 -7.05 22.21
C PHE A 340 0.51 -7.87 21.69
N TYR A 341 0.56 -9.19 21.85
CA TYR A 341 -0.57 -10.08 21.66
C TYR A 341 -1.56 -9.95 22.84
N ASP A 342 -2.20 -8.79 22.91
CA ASP A 342 -3.10 -8.35 23.98
C ASP A 342 -4.30 -7.66 23.33
N SER A 343 -5.51 -8.16 23.62
CA SER A 343 -6.73 -7.68 22.95
C SER A 343 -6.97 -6.19 23.18
N ALA A 344 -6.65 -5.66 24.37
CA ALA A 344 -6.82 -4.25 24.68
C ALA A 344 -5.82 -3.33 23.95
N PHE A 345 -4.62 -3.82 23.63
CA PHE A 345 -3.66 -3.12 22.75
C PHE A 345 -4.11 -3.17 21.29
N LEU A 346 -4.44 -4.36 20.80
CA LEU A 346 -4.85 -4.58 19.41
C LEU A 346 -6.11 -3.79 19.04
N ASP A 347 -7.04 -3.64 19.98
CA ASP A 347 -8.24 -2.82 19.79
C ASP A 347 -7.96 -1.32 19.58
N ARG A 348 -6.73 -0.85 19.87
CA ARG A 348 -6.29 0.53 19.60
C ARG A 348 -5.75 0.73 18.17
N LEU A 349 -5.64 -0.33 17.37
CA LEU A 349 -5.25 -0.24 15.96
C LEU A 349 -6.45 0.20 15.13
N HIS A 350 -6.32 1.27 14.35
CA HIS A 350 -7.45 1.74 13.54
C HIS A 350 -7.63 0.91 12.27
N PHE A 351 -6.54 0.40 11.69
CA PHE A 351 -6.58 -0.31 10.43
C PHE A 351 -5.51 -1.40 10.36
N TYR A 352 -5.87 -2.52 9.74
CA TYR A 352 -4.97 -3.61 9.38
C TYR A 352 -4.77 -3.65 7.86
N ILE A 353 -3.55 -3.39 7.40
CA ILE A 353 -3.15 -3.60 6.01
C ILE A 353 -2.77 -5.07 5.82
N ALA A 354 -3.51 -5.75 4.93
CA ALA A 354 -3.23 -7.10 4.47
C ALA A 354 -2.02 -7.09 3.52
N GLY A 355 -0.81 -7.20 4.10
CA GLY A 355 0.43 -7.12 3.32
C GLY A 355 0.66 -8.29 2.37
N TRP A 356 -0.17 -9.34 2.42
CA TRP A 356 -0.21 -10.45 1.46
C TRP A 356 -0.92 -10.11 0.16
N GLU A 357 -1.79 -9.10 0.13
CA GLU A 357 -2.37 -8.61 -1.12
C GLU A 357 -1.28 -7.95 -1.99
N ALA A 358 -0.29 -7.31 -1.37
CA ALA A 358 0.78 -6.62 -2.09
C ALA A 358 1.77 -7.60 -2.76
N ASP A 359 2.07 -7.34 -4.03
CA ASP A 359 3.12 -8.05 -4.75
C ASP A 359 4.52 -7.76 -4.20
N ILE A 360 5.42 -8.72 -4.42
CA ILE A 360 6.86 -8.52 -4.20
C ILE A 360 7.34 -7.42 -5.14
N ILE A 361 7.96 -6.38 -4.58
CA ILE A 361 8.41 -5.21 -5.34
C ILE A 361 9.53 -5.58 -6.30
N ARG A 362 9.38 -5.14 -7.56
CA ARG A 362 10.34 -5.37 -8.65
C ARG A 362 10.78 -4.06 -9.30
N GLY A 363 11.87 -4.12 -10.06
CA GLY A 363 12.45 -2.97 -10.75
C GLY A 363 11.46 -2.22 -11.67
N GLU A 364 10.60 -2.95 -12.37
CA GLU A 364 9.58 -2.44 -13.29
C GLU A 364 8.39 -1.75 -12.61
N MET A 365 8.18 -2.02 -11.32
CA MET A 365 7.10 -1.40 -10.53
C MET A 365 7.46 0.04 -10.11
N PHE A 366 8.69 0.48 -10.31
CA PHE A 366 9.10 1.84 -10.00
C PHE A 366 8.77 2.80 -11.15
N SER A 367 8.30 3.99 -10.80
CA SER A 367 7.95 5.01 -11.79
C SER A 367 9.18 5.68 -12.40
N ASN A 368 9.10 5.95 -13.70
CA ASN A 368 9.99 6.88 -14.40
C ASN A 368 9.31 8.22 -14.72
N GLY A 369 8.09 8.43 -14.22
CA GLY A 369 7.29 9.65 -14.42
C GLY A 369 7.61 10.75 -13.42
N TYR A 370 6.88 11.86 -13.54
CA TYR A 370 6.99 13.00 -12.61
C TYR A 370 6.10 12.78 -11.39
N GLY A 371 6.65 12.97 -10.19
CA GLY A 371 5.88 12.96 -8.95
C GLY A 371 6.29 14.12 -8.05
N PHE A 372 5.52 14.39 -7.01
CA PHE A 372 5.86 15.41 -6.03
C PHE A 372 7.24 15.13 -5.42
N VAL A 373 8.01 16.20 -5.24
CA VAL A 373 9.22 16.14 -4.40
C VAL A 373 8.78 15.68 -3.01
N VAL A 374 9.49 14.69 -2.45
CA VAL A 374 9.14 14.07 -1.17
C VAL A 374 8.83 15.09 -0.07
N ASP A 375 9.66 16.11 0.09
CA ASP A 375 9.47 17.13 1.13
C ASP A 375 8.22 18.00 0.91
N TYR A 376 7.83 18.25 -0.34
CA TYR A 376 6.60 18.98 -0.67
C TYR A 376 5.38 18.20 -0.21
N LEU A 377 5.33 16.92 -0.56
CA LEU A 377 4.24 16.03 -0.15
C LEU A 377 4.23 15.84 1.37
N ALA A 378 5.38 15.73 2.01
CA ALA A 378 5.48 15.61 3.47
C ALA A 378 4.89 16.83 4.20
N GLU A 379 5.16 18.06 3.74
CA GLU A 379 4.58 19.28 4.31
C GLU A 379 3.08 19.41 4.00
N ILE A 380 2.61 18.96 2.83
CA ILE A 380 1.16 18.83 2.55
C ILE A 380 0.50 17.94 3.60
N LEU A 381 1.00 16.72 3.77
CA LEU A 381 0.40 15.75 4.70
C LEU A 381 0.39 16.29 6.13
N ARG A 382 1.49 16.93 6.55
CA ARG A 382 1.56 17.57 7.86
C ARG A 382 0.53 18.69 8.02
N SER A 383 0.36 19.55 7.02
CA SER A 383 -0.67 20.60 7.03
C SER A 383 -2.09 20.00 7.13
N MET A 384 -2.34 18.89 6.42
CA MET A 384 -3.61 18.16 6.45
C MET A 384 -3.99 17.65 7.85
N ARG A 385 -3.04 17.48 8.77
CA ARG A 385 -3.30 17.10 10.17
C ARG A 385 -4.13 18.12 10.95
N ASN A 386 -4.25 19.35 10.44
CA ASN A 386 -5.03 20.42 11.08
C ASN A 386 -6.50 20.44 10.66
N TYR A 387 -6.86 19.66 9.64
CA TYR A 387 -8.22 19.60 9.15
C TYR A 387 -8.90 18.31 9.61
N ASP A 388 -10.23 18.33 9.74
CA ASP A 388 -11.03 17.16 10.11
C ASP A 388 -12.08 16.86 9.04
N TYR A 389 -12.02 15.64 8.49
CA TYR A 389 -12.84 15.15 7.39
C TYR A 389 -13.64 13.91 7.82
N SER A 390 -13.56 13.52 9.09
CA SER A 390 -14.12 12.28 9.65
C SER A 390 -15.61 12.10 9.41
N GLN A 391 -16.37 13.19 9.43
CA GLN A 391 -17.83 13.15 9.37
C GLN A 391 -18.40 13.38 7.98
N HIS A 392 -17.57 13.53 6.94
CA HIS A 392 -18.04 13.96 5.62
C HIS A 392 -18.98 12.94 4.96
N TYR A 393 -18.80 11.63 5.22
CA TYR A 393 -19.72 10.61 4.72
C TYR A 393 -21.13 10.69 5.34
N LYS A 394 -21.31 11.37 6.49
CA LYS A 394 -22.58 11.37 7.23
C LYS A 394 -23.71 12.08 6.51
N GLU A 395 -23.43 12.88 5.50
CA GLU A 395 -24.47 13.48 4.66
C GLU A 395 -25.23 12.41 3.86
N SER A 396 -24.50 11.41 3.35
CA SER A 396 -25.03 10.39 2.44
C SER A 396 -25.20 9.02 3.10
N PHE A 397 -24.38 8.68 4.10
CA PHE A 397 -24.33 7.34 4.71
C PHE A 397 -24.43 7.38 6.24
N ALA A 398 -24.83 6.27 6.84
CA ALA A 398 -24.84 6.07 8.29
C ALA A 398 -24.25 4.71 8.68
N LEU A 399 -23.38 4.68 9.68
CA LEU A 399 -22.87 3.44 10.27
C LEU A 399 -23.90 2.84 11.23
N SER A 400 -23.97 1.50 11.31
CA SER A 400 -24.84 0.81 12.27
C SER A 400 -24.61 1.27 13.72
N SER A 401 -25.68 1.25 14.52
CA SER A 401 -25.63 1.49 15.96
C SER A 401 -24.83 0.43 16.71
N ASP A 402 -24.68 -0.77 16.14
CA ASP A 402 -23.96 -1.88 16.76
C ASP A 402 -22.44 -1.64 16.77
N ILE A 403 -21.95 -0.76 15.89
CA ILE A 403 -20.54 -0.39 15.83
C ILE A 403 -20.20 0.45 17.05
N SER A 404 -19.26 -0.04 17.87
CA SER A 404 -18.82 0.65 19.08
C SER A 404 -18.21 2.02 18.76
N THR A 405 -18.16 2.92 19.75
CA THR A 405 -17.51 4.24 19.55
C THR A 405 -16.07 4.11 19.08
N ARG A 406 -15.33 3.13 19.61
CA ARG A 406 -13.92 2.91 19.24
C ARG A 406 -13.78 2.40 17.79
N ASP A 407 -14.66 1.48 17.39
CA ASP A 407 -14.69 1.00 16.00
C ASP A 407 -15.07 2.14 15.04
N ARG A 408 -16.04 2.96 15.43
CA ARG A 408 -16.45 4.16 14.68
C ARG A 408 -15.32 5.17 14.55
N ASP A 409 -14.61 5.49 15.64
CA ASP A 409 -13.46 6.40 15.62
C ASP A 409 -12.35 5.92 14.68
N ALA A 410 -12.13 4.60 14.61
CA ALA A 410 -11.16 4.00 13.68
C ALA A 410 -11.58 4.13 12.21
N ILE A 411 -12.85 3.86 11.90
CA ILE A 411 -13.41 4.04 10.56
C ILE A 411 -13.35 5.52 10.17
N ASP A 412 -13.82 6.41 11.04
CA ASP A 412 -13.86 7.86 10.86
C ASP A 412 -12.47 8.44 10.58
N LYS A 413 -11.43 8.03 11.33
CA LYS A 413 -10.05 8.46 11.07
C LYS A 413 -9.50 7.92 9.76
N THR A 414 -9.78 6.66 9.42
CA THR A 414 -9.30 6.06 8.17
C THR A 414 -9.94 6.76 6.97
N PHE A 415 -11.25 6.94 7.00
CA PHE A 415 -12.01 7.66 6.00
C PHE A 415 -11.52 9.11 5.85
N SER A 416 -11.33 9.81 6.97
CA SER A 416 -10.76 11.17 6.98
C SER A 416 -9.39 11.21 6.29
N GLY A 417 -8.50 10.27 6.62
CA GLY A 417 -7.18 10.16 5.99
C GLY A 417 -7.26 9.97 4.47
N LEU A 418 -8.09 9.03 4.00
CA LEU A 418 -8.30 8.79 2.57
C LEU A 418 -8.87 10.02 1.85
N MET A 419 -9.89 10.66 2.44
CA MET A 419 -10.47 11.90 1.90
C MET A 419 -9.45 13.03 1.83
N LYS A 420 -8.59 13.18 2.85
CA LYS A 420 -7.51 14.18 2.84
C LYS A 420 -6.49 13.92 1.74
N LEU A 421 -6.21 12.66 1.41
CA LEU A 421 -5.26 12.31 0.35
C LEU A 421 -5.87 12.53 -1.05
N ILE A 422 -7.08 12.00 -1.28
CA ILE A 422 -7.68 11.91 -2.62
C ILE A 422 -8.52 13.14 -2.94
N PHE A 423 -9.22 13.69 -1.95
CA PHE A 423 -10.13 14.83 -2.06
C PHE A 423 -9.78 15.94 -1.05
N PRO A 424 -8.54 16.48 -1.05
CA PRO A 424 -8.15 17.53 -0.12
C PRO A 424 -8.96 18.83 -0.29
N HIS A 425 -9.72 18.94 -1.37
CA HIS A 425 -10.61 20.04 -1.72
C HIS A 425 -12.06 19.84 -1.27
N ARG A 426 -12.38 18.69 -0.65
CA ARG A 426 -13.72 18.29 -0.15
C ARG A 426 -14.81 18.17 -1.22
N GLU A 427 -14.43 17.99 -2.47
CA GLU A 427 -15.38 17.73 -3.55
C GLU A 427 -15.21 16.27 -3.96
N ALA A 428 -16.18 15.43 -3.63
CA ALA A 428 -16.23 14.01 -3.99
C ALA A 428 -17.69 13.63 -4.27
N THR A 429 -17.91 12.73 -5.21
CA THR A 429 -19.24 12.18 -5.48
C THR A 429 -19.65 11.18 -4.40
N ASN A 430 -20.95 10.89 -4.28
CA ASN A 430 -21.45 9.91 -3.31
C ASN A 430 -20.84 8.51 -3.51
N THR A 431 -20.63 8.09 -4.76
CA THR A 431 -19.99 6.81 -5.09
C THR A 431 -18.54 6.77 -4.61
N GLU A 432 -17.76 7.83 -4.89
CA GLU A 432 -16.37 7.91 -4.41
C GLU A 432 -16.30 7.93 -2.87
N ILE A 433 -17.22 8.64 -2.21
CA ILE A 433 -17.33 8.63 -0.74
C ILE A 433 -17.64 7.23 -0.22
N GLU A 434 -18.56 6.51 -0.86
CA GLU A 434 -18.94 5.15 -0.49
C GLU A 434 -17.77 4.17 -0.61
N GLU A 435 -16.99 4.26 -1.70
CA GLU A 435 -15.81 3.42 -1.93
C GLU A 435 -14.75 3.62 -0.83
N LEU A 436 -14.46 4.86 -0.46
CA LEU A 436 -13.53 5.16 0.63
C LEU A 436 -14.06 4.69 2.00
N LEU A 437 -15.38 4.81 2.23
CA LEU A 437 -16.03 4.35 3.45
C LEU A 437 -16.00 2.82 3.56
N LYS A 438 -16.33 2.09 2.48
CA LYS A 438 -16.24 0.62 2.42
C LYS A 438 -14.84 0.15 2.78
N PHE A 439 -13.81 0.75 2.17
CA PHE A 439 -12.43 0.38 2.42
C PHE A 439 -12.00 0.67 3.86
N ALA A 440 -12.43 1.80 4.44
CA ALA A 440 -12.19 2.14 5.84
C ALA A 440 -12.85 1.15 6.81
N ILE A 441 -14.09 0.74 6.53
CA ILE A 441 -14.82 -0.27 7.31
C ILE A 441 -14.09 -1.62 7.25
N GLU A 442 -13.67 -2.04 6.05
CA GLU A 442 -13.02 -3.33 5.82
C GLU A 442 -11.76 -3.51 6.68
N GLY A 443 -10.85 -2.53 6.69
CA GLY A 443 -9.62 -2.65 7.46
C GLY A 443 -9.82 -2.60 8.97
N ARG A 444 -10.88 -1.94 9.48
CA ARG A 444 -11.23 -2.00 10.90
C ARG A 444 -11.93 -3.30 11.27
N LYS A 445 -12.82 -3.81 10.41
CA LYS A 445 -13.45 -5.13 10.55
C LYS A 445 -12.39 -6.22 10.68
N ARG A 446 -11.35 -6.19 9.84
CA ARG A 446 -10.23 -7.13 9.93
C ARG A 446 -9.55 -7.14 11.31
N VAL A 447 -9.40 -5.98 11.97
CA VAL A 447 -8.89 -5.94 13.36
C VAL A 447 -9.89 -6.57 14.32
N LYS A 448 -11.16 -6.17 14.23
CA LYS A 448 -12.20 -6.56 15.18
C LYS A 448 -12.55 -8.04 15.14
N ASP A 449 -12.62 -8.63 13.96
CA ASP A 449 -12.93 -10.05 13.80
C ASP A 449 -11.83 -10.93 14.40
N GLN A 450 -10.57 -10.52 14.27
CA GLN A 450 -9.47 -11.24 14.92
C GLN A 450 -9.46 -11.02 16.44
N LEU A 451 -9.87 -9.85 16.94
CA LEU A 451 -10.05 -9.65 18.39
C LEU A 451 -11.10 -10.59 18.97
N MET A 452 -12.23 -10.78 18.28
CA MET A 452 -13.28 -11.71 18.69
C MET A 452 -12.81 -13.17 18.71
N ARG A 453 -11.82 -13.52 17.89
CA ARG A 453 -11.15 -14.83 17.93
C ARG A 453 -10.20 -14.99 19.10
N ILE A 454 -9.41 -13.95 19.39
CA ILE A 454 -8.42 -13.94 20.46
C ILE A 454 -9.09 -13.90 21.83
N ASP A 455 -10.20 -13.16 21.95
CA ASP A 455 -10.87 -12.87 23.20
C ASP A 455 -12.39 -12.96 23.04
N ALA A 456 -12.98 -14.03 23.57
CA ALA A 456 -14.41 -14.33 23.46
C ALA A 456 -15.31 -13.35 24.26
N THR A 457 -14.75 -12.41 25.01
CA THR A 457 -15.53 -11.41 25.75
C THR A 457 -16.07 -10.29 24.87
N TYR A 458 -15.56 -10.14 23.64
CA TYR A 458 -16.09 -9.17 22.69
C TYR A 458 -17.44 -9.62 22.12
N SER A 459 -18.40 -8.70 22.11
CA SER A 459 -19.69 -8.92 21.44
C SER A 459 -19.51 -9.04 19.94
N ALA A 460 -20.34 -9.87 19.30
CA ALA A 460 -20.45 -9.89 17.84
C ALA A 460 -20.92 -8.51 17.34
N VAL A 461 -20.20 -7.96 16.37
CA VAL A 461 -20.51 -6.67 15.75
C VAL A 461 -20.71 -6.88 14.26
N GLN A 462 -21.81 -6.35 13.72
CA GLN A 462 -22.03 -6.33 12.29
C GLN A 462 -21.50 -5.02 11.69
N PHE A 463 -20.45 -5.11 10.88
CA PHE A 463 -19.90 -3.97 10.14
C PHE A 463 -20.75 -3.69 8.90
N VAL A 464 -21.84 -2.95 9.12
CA VAL A 464 -22.77 -2.53 8.08
C VAL A 464 -22.95 -1.01 8.07
N TYR A 465 -23.25 -0.45 6.91
CA TYR A 465 -23.64 0.94 6.74
C TYR A 465 -24.93 1.04 5.90
N PHE A 466 -25.60 2.16 6.00
CA PHE A 466 -26.87 2.44 5.32
C PHE A 466 -26.71 3.64 4.41
N ASP A 467 -27.25 3.56 3.21
CA ASP A 467 -27.42 4.71 2.32
C ASP A 467 -28.69 5.46 2.73
N LYS A 468 -28.56 6.76 3.02
CA LYS A 468 -29.70 7.62 3.41
C LYS A 468 -30.60 7.97 2.23
N LEU A 469 -30.09 7.87 1.01
CA LEU A 469 -30.85 8.10 -0.21
C LEU A 469 -31.68 6.87 -0.59
N ASP A 470 -31.26 5.69 -0.12
CA ASP A 470 -32.01 4.46 -0.33
C ASP A 470 -33.19 4.36 0.65
N LYS A 471 -34.40 4.36 0.07
CA LYS A 471 -35.66 4.24 0.83
C LYS A 471 -35.90 2.84 1.37
N THR A 472 -35.12 1.85 0.94
CA THR A 472 -35.29 0.46 1.39
C THR A 472 -34.65 0.20 2.76
N GLU A 473 -33.80 1.12 3.25
CA GLU A 473 -33.03 1.00 4.49
C GLU A 473 -32.26 -0.34 4.61
N GLN A 474 -31.90 -0.95 3.48
CA GLN A 474 -31.18 -2.22 3.50
C GLN A 474 -29.74 -2.01 4.00
N PRO A 475 -29.25 -2.84 4.94
CA PRO A 475 -27.88 -2.75 5.42
C PRO A 475 -26.90 -3.22 4.34
N ASN A 476 -25.94 -2.37 3.99
CA ASN A 476 -24.81 -2.76 3.16
C ASN A 476 -23.74 -3.40 4.04
N GLN A 477 -23.57 -4.72 3.90
CA GLN A 477 -22.57 -5.47 4.64
C GLN A 477 -21.21 -5.39 3.95
N VAL A 478 -20.17 -5.06 4.73
CA VAL A 478 -18.79 -5.06 4.25
C VAL A 478 -18.11 -6.36 4.65
N LYS A 479 -17.55 -7.07 3.67
CA LYS A 479 -16.77 -8.29 3.87
C LYS A 479 -15.30 -8.02 3.57
N CYS A 480 -14.43 -8.78 4.23
CA CYS A 480 -13.00 -8.78 3.93
C CYS A 480 -12.70 -9.85 2.87
N LEU A 481 -11.64 -9.68 2.08
CA LEU A 481 -11.21 -10.69 1.09
C LEU A 481 -11.02 -12.08 1.71
N GLU A 482 -10.44 -12.14 2.91
CA GLU A 482 -10.18 -13.40 3.61
C GLU A 482 -11.48 -14.11 4.05
N GLU A 483 -12.55 -13.34 4.26
CA GLU A 483 -13.89 -13.87 4.56
C GLU A 483 -14.53 -14.50 3.32
N GLU A 484 -14.28 -13.93 2.14
CA GLU A 484 -14.82 -14.41 0.87
C GLU A 484 -14.03 -15.59 0.30
N GLU A 485 -12.70 -15.55 0.41
CA GLU A 485 -11.81 -16.60 -0.08
C GLU A 485 -11.83 -17.84 0.81
N TYR A 486 -12.01 -17.66 2.12
CA TYR A 486 -11.89 -18.73 3.12
C TYR A 486 -13.05 -18.76 4.12
N PRO A 487 -14.32 -18.84 3.65
CA PRO A 487 -15.50 -18.74 4.51
C PRO A 487 -15.55 -19.83 5.58
N ASP A 488 -15.09 -21.04 5.24
CA ASP A 488 -15.06 -22.17 6.16
C ASP A 488 -14.11 -21.95 7.33
N TYR A 489 -13.01 -21.23 7.13
CA TYR A 489 -11.99 -21.00 8.15
C TYR A 489 -12.22 -19.70 8.89
N TYR A 490 -12.69 -18.63 8.23
CA TYR A 490 -12.66 -17.25 8.74
C TYR A 490 -13.35 -17.05 10.09
N TYR A 491 -14.51 -17.66 10.31
CA TYR A 491 -15.26 -17.53 11.57
C TYR A 491 -14.98 -18.65 12.58
N GLN A 492 -14.09 -19.60 12.28
CA GLN A 492 -13.75 -20.66 13.23
C GLN A 492 -12.95 -20.08 14.40
N THR A 493 -13.45 -20.22 15.63
CA THR A 493 -12.67 -20.03 16.86
C THR A 493 -11.80 -21.25 17.11
N ALA A 494 -10.52 -21.09 17.44
CA ALA A 494 -9.61 -22.18 17.80
C ALA A 494 -10.15 -23.10 18.93
N ILE A 495 -11.04 -22.56 19.78
CA ILE A 495 -11.74 -23.27 20.87
C ILE A 495 -12.70 -24.37 20.34
N SER A 496 -13.15 -24.27 19.09
CA SER A 496 -14.03 -25.27 18.47
C SER A 496 -13.31 -26.62 18.23
N GLN A 497 -11.98 -26.66 18.29
CA GLN A 497 -11.19 -27.87 18.09
C GLN A 497 -10.96 -28.65 19.40
N THR A 498 -10.84 -27.99 20.56
CA THR A 498 -10.70 -28.70 21.85
C THR A 498 -11.94 -29.52 22.21
N ASN A 499 -13.13 -29.10 21.75
CA ASN A 499 -14.37 -29.89 21.89
C ASN A 499 -14.55 -30.97 20.81
N ARG A 500 -13.81 -30.93 19.69
CA ARG A 500 -13.84 -32.01 18.68
C ARG A 500 -12.78 -33.08 18.96
N GLU A 501 -11.64 -32.70 19.56
CA GLU A 501 -10.59 -33.64 19.94
C GLU A 501 -10.90 -34.42 21.24
N SER A 502 -11.79 -33.90 22.10
CA SER A 502 -12.19 -34.57 23.35
C SER A 502 -13.32 -35.61 23.19
N THR A 503 -13.93 -35.72 22.01
CA THR A 503 -14.94 -36.77 21.71
C THR A 503 -14.44 -37.91 20.82
N ASN A 504 -13.18 -37.89 20.37
CA ASN A 504 -12.64 -38.87 19.42
C ASN A 504 -11.48 -39.70 19.99
N ASN A 505 -11.63 -40.18 21.23
CA ASN A 505 -10.81 -41.28 21.74
C ASN A 505 -11.70 -42.50 22.00
N GLU A 506 -12.12 -43.16 20.92
CA GLU A 506 -12.22 -44.61 20.84
C GLU A 506 -12.50 -45.02 19.38
N SER A 507 -11.73 -46.02 18.92
CA SER A 507 -11.79 -46.74 17.64
C SER A 507 -11.09 -46.15 16.40
N GLY A 508 -9.94 -46.75 16.08
CA GLY A 508 -9.73 -47.35 14.77
C GLY A 508 -8.90 -46.56 13.76
N GLU A 509 -7.64 -46.96 13.61
CA GLU A 509 -6.77 -46.65 12.46
C GLU A 509 -7.50 -46.86 11.12
N SER A 510 -7.81 -45.79 10.38
CA SER A 510 -7.86 -45.74 8.89
C SER A 510 -8.42 -44.41 8.41
N SER A 511 -7.55 -43.45 8.06
CA SER A 511 -7.79 -42.42 7.01
C SER A 511 -6.64 -41.40 6.95
N ILE A 512 -5.48 -41.85 6.46
CA ILE A 512 -4.45 -40.96 5.88
C ILE A 512 -4.41 -41.28 4.37
N THR A 513 -5.51 -41.00 3.66
CA THR A 513 -5.62 -41.07 2.20
C THR A 513 -6.92 -40.40 1.75
N SER A 514 -6.98 -39.06 1.77
CA SER A 514 -8.08 -38.34 1.10
C SER A 514 -7.69 -36.94 0.60
N LEU A 515 -6.40 -36.69 0.34
CA LEU A 515 -5.93 -35.40 -0.24
C LEU A 515 -5.64 -35.46 -1.74
N LEU A 516 -6.03 -36.53 -2.44
CA LEU A 516 -5.86 -36.66 -3.89
C LEU A 516 -6.98 -37.50 -4.51
N GLU A 517 -8.18 -36.93 -4.63
CA GLU A 517 -9.19 -37.38 -5.60
C GLU A 517 -9.89 -36.17 -6.24
N SER A 518 -9.70 -36.00 -7.55
CA SER A 518 -10.67 -35.38 -8.47
C SER A 518 -11.86 -36.36 -8.68
N PRO A 519 -13.04 -36.01 -9.26
CA PRO A 519 -13.80 -34.77 -9.40
C PRO A 519 -15.23 -34.91 -8.78
N GLU A 520 -15.53 -34.31 -7.62
CA GLU A 520 -16.87 -34.39 -6.99
C GLU A 520 -17.85 -33.24 -7.35
N LEU A 521 -17.52 -32.40 -8.33
CA LEU A 521 -18.41 -31.29 -8.77
C LEU A 521 -19.50 -31.69 -9.78
N LEU A 522 -19.54 -32.94 -10.25
CA LEU A 522 -20.47 -33.37 -11.31
C LEU A 522 -21.91 -33.68 -10.84
N ASN A 523 -22.21 -33.64 -9.54
CA ASN A 523 -23.53 -33.99 -8.99
C ASN A 523 -24.24 -32.86 -8.23
N SER A 524 -24.05 -31.60 -8.64
CA SER A 524 -24.96 -30.51 -8.28
C SER A 524 -25.74 -30.11 -9.53
N SER A 525 -27.08 -30.10 -9.46
CA SER A 525 -27.91 -29.62 -10.58
C SER A 525 -27.50 -28.19 -10.94
N LEU A 526 -27.14 -27.94 -12.20
CA LEU A 526 -26.81 -26.60 -12.70
C LEU A 526 -27.96 -25.63 -12.44
N LYS A 527 -27.65 -24.42 -11.96
CA LYS A 527 -28.65 -23.41 -11.57
C LYS A 527 -28.35 -22.06 -12.22
N GLU A 528 -29.40 -21.30 -12.47
CA GLU A 528 -29.24 -19.88 -12.77
C GLU A 528 -28.73 -19.17 -11.51
N GLN A 529 -27.69 -18.36 -11.69
CA GLN A 529 -27.06 -17.63 -10.59
C GLN A 529 -26.35 -16.39 -11.12
N HIS A 530 -26.11 -15.44 -10.23
CA HIS A 530 -25.30 -14.27 -10.47
C HIS A 530 -24.20 -14.25 -9.41
N LEU A 531 -22.95 -14.17 -9.85
CA LEU A 531 -21.79 -14.10 -8.96
C LEU A 531 -21.06 -12.79 -9.22
N THR A 532 -20.67 -12.13 -8.14
CA THR A 532 -19.90 -10.89 -8.13
C THR A 532 -18.56 -11.19 -7.47
N PHE A 533 -17.47 -10.77 -8.10
CA PHE A 533 -16.11 -10.95 -7.60
C PHE A 533 -15.49 -9.57 -7.39
N ILE A 534 -14.79 -9.43 -6.26
CA ILE A 534 -14.13 -8.19 -5.90
C ILE A 534 -12.68 -8.15 -6.40
N GLU A 535 -12.16 -6.93 -6.55
CA GLU A 535 -10.80 -6.73 -7.04
C GLU A 535 -9.77 -7.34 -6.08
N ASN A 536 -8.74 -7.99 -6.65
CA ASN A 536 -7.70 -8.75 -5.95
C ASN A 536 -8.15 -10.06 -5.31
N GLN A 537 -9.36 -10.56 -5.56
CA GLN A 537 -9.77 -11.87 -5.06
C GLN A 537 -8.96 -13.00 -5.76
N GLN A 538 -8.51 -13.98 -4.97
CA GLN A 538 -7.91 -15.24 -5.40
C GLN A 538 -8.90 -16.41 -5.27
N GLY A 539 -8.48 -17.61 -5.68
CA GLY A 539 -9.31 -18.81 -5.67
C GLY A 539 -10.23 -18.96 -6.89
N VAL A 540 -10.22 -17.99 -7.81
CA VAL A 540 -11.02 -18.01 -9.04
C VAL A 540 -10.26 -18.74 -10.16
N SER A 541 -10.95 -19.64 -10.85
CA SER A 541 -10.42 -20.33 -12.04
C SER A 541 -11.53 -20.57 -13.06
N PHE A 542 -11.15 -20.72 -14.33
CA PHE A 542 -12.10 -21.10 -15.38
C PHE A 542 -12.73 -22.47 -15.14
N ASP A 543 -12.00 -23.40 -14.51
CA ASP A 543 -12.56 -24.69 -14.10
C ASP A 543 -13.72 -24.50 -13.10
N ALA A 544 -13.55 -23.63 -12.09
CA ALA A 544 -14.58 -23.36 -11.10
C ALA A 544 -15.76 -22.55 -11.69
N LEU A 545 -15.48 -21.61 -12.59
CA LEU A 545 -16.51 -20.75 -13.19
C LEU A 545 -17.32 -21.46 -14.28
N PHE A 546 -16.66 -22.23 -15.13
CA PHE A 546 -17.26 -22.75 -16.36
C PHE A 546 -17.33 -24.27 -16.42
N GLY A 547 -16.44 -25.00 -15.76
CA GLY A 547 -16.28 -26.44 -15.95
C GLY A 547 -17.59 -27.24 -15.91
N ALA A 548 -18.39 -27.05 -14.85
CA ALA A 548 -19.68 -27.72 -14.71
C ALA A 548 -20.69 -27.35 -15.82
N TYR A 549 -20.68 -26.11 -16.30
CA TYR A 549 -21.57 -25.63 -17.37
C TYR A 549 -21.10 -26.01 -18.78
N LEU A 550 -19.88 -26.54 -18.92
CA LEU A 550 -19.29 -26.93 -20.20
C LEU A 550 -19.25 -28.44 -20.43
N ALA A 551 -19.38 -29.26 -19.38
CA ALA A 551 -19.10 -30.70 -19.39
C ALA A 551 -19.87 -31.51 -20.45
N GLU A 552 -21.10 -31.12 -20.77
CA GLU A 552 -21.96 -31.83 -21.73
C GLU A 552 -22.09 -31.11 -23.09
N ALA A 553 -21.39 -30.00 -23.29
CA ALA A 553 -21.50 -29.22 -24.51
C ALA A 553 -20.85 -29.94 -25.72
N LYS A 554 -21.51 -29.92 -26.88
CA LYS A 554 -20.89 -30.30 -28.17
C LYS A 554 -20.60 -29.11 -29.06
N GLN A 555 -21.28 -27.99 -28.83
CA GLN A 555 -20.99 -26.72 -29.48
C GLN A 555 -20.95 -25.60 -28.44
N ILE A 556 -19.88 -24.80 -28.50
CA ILE A 556 -19.68 -23.62 -27.66
C ILE A 556 -19.41 -22.43 -28.57
N THR A 557 -20.19 -21.36 -28.40
CA THR A 557 -19.93 -20.07 -29.04
C THR A 557 -19.45 -19.08 -27.99
N ILE A 558 -18.29 -18.48 -28.23
CA ILE A 558 -17.69 -17.44 -27.38
C ILE A 558 -17.80 -16.13 -28.14
N THR A 559 -18.47 -15.13 -27.57
CA THR A 559 -18.47 -13.77 -28.09
C THR A 559 -17.70 -12.88 -27.13
N ASP A 560 -16.54 -12.37 -27.56
CA ASP A 560 -15.71 -11.47 -26.76
C ASP A 560 -14.92 -10.53 -27.69
N PRO A 561 -15.20 -9.20 -27.69
CA PRO A 561 -14.57 -8.24 -28.60
C PRO A 561 -13.10 -7.93 -28.28
N TYR A 562 -12.59 -8.41 -27.15
CA TYR A 562 -11.28 -8.04 -26.61
C TYR A 562 -10.29 -9.19 -26.60
N ILE A 563 -10.45 -10.24 -27.40
CA ILE A 563 -9.38 -11.24 -27.52
C ILE A 563 -8.37 -10.76 -28.56
N ARG A 564 -7.47 -9.83 -28.20
CA ARG A 564 -6.59 -9.14 -29.15
C ARG A 564 -5.10 -9.35 -28.86
N ILE A 565 -4.68 -9.02 -27.65
CA ILE A 565 -3.27 -9.05 -27.26
C ILE A 565 -2.92 -10.33 -26.49
N PHE A 566 -1.62 -10.62 -26.41
CA PHE A 566 -1.08 -11.92 -25.97
C PHE A 566 -1.73 -12.49 -24.71
N TYR A 567 -1.90 -11.70 -23.64
CA TYR A 567 -2.48 -12.22 -22.40
C TYR A 567 -3.98 -12.55 -22.51
N GLN A 568 -4.73 -11.85 -23.37
CA GLN A 568 -6.16 -12.12 -23.61
C GLN A 568 -6.31 -13.41 -24.42
N VAL A 569 -5.45 -13.59 -25.42
CA VAL A 569 -5.34 -14.82 -26.19
C VAL A 569 -4.89 -15.98 -25.29
N ARG A 570 -3.99 -15.75 -24.33
CA ARG A 570 -3.62 -16.75 -23.33
C ARG A 570 -4.81 -17.13 -22.44
N ASN A 571 -5.65 -16.19 -22.04
CA ASN A 571 -6.88 -16.50 -21.31
C ASN A 571 -7.84 -17.33 -22.17
N LEU A 572 -7.98 -17.05 -23.47
CA LEU A 572 -8.73 -17.93 -24.38
C LEU A 572 -8.15 -19.35 -24.38
N MET A 573 -6.81 -19.49 -24.46
CA MET A 573 -6.17 -20.80 -24.41
C MET A 573 -6.45 -21.52 -23.07
N ASP A 574 -6.34 -20.81 -21.94
CA ASP A 574 -6.67 -21.39 -20.64
C ASP A 574 -8.16 -21.81 -20.56
N PHE A 575 -9.09 -21.08 -21.20
CA PHE A 575 -10.50 -21.47 -21.29
C PHE A 575 -10.66 -22.77 -22.11
N LEU A 576 -9.95 -22.89 -23.22
CA LEU A 576 -9.92 -24.11 -24.03
C LEU A 576 -9.32 -25.28 -23.24
N GLU A 577 -8.30 -25.04 -22.41
CA GLU A 577 -7.77 -26.05 -21.48
C GLU A 577 -8.85 -26.53 -20.49
N THR A 578 -9.69 -25.64 -19.96
CA THR A 578 -10.87 -26.02 -19.16
C THR A 578 -11.84 -26.89 -19.96
N VAL A 579 -12.15 -26.53 -21.21
CA VAL A 579 -13.03 -27.36 -22.06
C VAL A 579 -12.45 -28.77 -22.24
N VAL A 580 -11.13 -28.90 -22.47
CA VAL A 580 -10.47 -30.21 -22.59
C VAL A 580 -10.61 -31.04 -21.30
N ARG A 581 -10.53 -30.42 -20.12
CA ARG A 581 -10.65 -31.13 -18.83
C ARG A 581 -12.06 -31.67 -18.55
N TYR A 582 -13.08 -31.00 -19.07
CA TYR A 582 -14.48 -31.31 -18.78
C TYR A 582 -15.22 -32.00 -19.92
N LYS A 583 -14.69 -32.00 -21.15
CA LYS A 583 -15.27 -32.76 -22.26
C LYS A 583 -15.03 -34.27 -22.06
N PRO A 584 -15.92 -35.14 -22.57
CA PRO A 584 -15.64 -36.57 -22.66
C PRO A 584 -14.43 -36.86 -23.57
N ASP A 585 -13.62 -37.85 -23.20
CA ASP A 585 -12.42 -38.25 -23.97
C ASP A 585 -12.76 -38.72 -25.39
N ASP A 586 -13.94 -39.32 -25.57
CA ASP A 586 -14.45 -39.90 -26.81
C ASP A 586 -15.22 -38.91 -27.71
N CYS A 587 -15.36 -37.65 -27.28
CA CYS A 587 -16.16 -36.66 -27.99
C CYS A 587 -15.31 -35.52 -28.58
N SER A 588 -15.62 -35.16 -29.83
CA SER A 588 -15.13 -33.93 -30.48
C SER A 588 -16.10 -32.78 -30.23
N ILE A 589 -15.57 -31.63 -29.86
CA ILE A 589 -16.36 -30.42 -29.57
C ILE A 589 -16.02 -29.29 -30.54
N ASN A 590 -17.05 -28.56 -30.97
CA ASN A 590 -16.89 -27.43 -31.87
C ASN A 590 -16.92 -26.13 -31.06
N ILE A 591 -15.88 -25.32 -31.20
CA ILE A 591 -15.76 -24.05 -30.50
C ILE A 591 -15.61 -22.93 -31.51
N HIS A 592 -16.51 -21.95 -31.45
CA HIS A 592 -16.53 -20.81 -32.35
C HIS A 592 -16.32 -19.50 -31.59
N LEU A 593 -15.29 -18.74 -31.95
CA LEU A 593 -14.98 -17.43 -31.37
C LEU A 593 -15.43 -16.29 -32.30
N VAL A 594 -16.26 -15.39 -31.78
CA VAL A 594 -16.61 -14.12 -32.42
C VAL A 594 -15.87 -13.00 -31.67
N THR A 595 -14.93 -12.33 -32.35
CA THR A 595 -14.09 -11.26 -31.76
C THR A 595 -13.92 -10.09 -32.73
N THR A 596 -13.19 -9.06 -32.32
CA THR A 596 -12.82 -7.91 -33.17
C THR A 596 -11.33 -7.95 -33.50
N GLU A 597 -10.98 -7.60 -34.73
CA GLU A 597 -9.58 -7.51 -35.15
C GLU A 597 -8.88 -6.31 -34.49
N ASP A 598 -7.62 -6.51 -34.08
CA ASP A 598 -6.77 -5.46 -33.52
C ASP A 598 -6.34 -4.45 -34.58
N ASP A 599 -6.48 -3.15 -34.27
CA ASP A 599 -6.21 -2.06 -35.21
C ASP A 599 -4.74 -1.94 -35.66
N PHE A 600 -3.81 -2.44 -34.85
CA PHE A 600 -2.37 -2.28 -35.11
C PHE A 600 -1.64 -3.62 -35.30
N LYS A 601 -2.12 -4.68 -34.66
CA LYS A 601 -1.47 -5.99 -34.57
C LYS A 601 -2.38 -7.13 -35.02
N GLY A 602 -3.34 -6.88 -35.91
CA GLY A 602 -4.27 -7.89 -36.45
C GLY A 602 -3.56 -9.13 -37.02
N THR A 603 -2.45 -8.97 -37.75
CA THR A 603 -1.67 -10.11 -38.26
C THR A 603 -1.14 -11.02 -37.13
N GLN A 604 -0.59 -10.43 -36.07
CA GLN A 604 -0.09 -11.18 -34.92
C GLN A 604 -1.21 -11.88 -34.15
N GLN A 605 -2.38 -11.23 -34.04
CA GLN A 605 -3.58 -11.83 -33.45
C GLN A 605 -4.03 -13.06 -34.26
N GLN A 606 -4.08 -12.97 -35.59
CA GLN A 606 -4.41 -14.10 -36.47
C GLN A 606 -3.40 -15.24 -36.36
N GLU A 607 -2.09 -14.93 -36.30
CA GLU A 607 -1.04 -15.93 -36.06
C GLU A 607 -1.27 -16.71 -34.76
N TYR A 608 -1.69 -16.03 -33.69
CA TYR A 608 -2.02 -16.71 -32.45
C TYR A 608 -3.24 -17.62 -32.56
N PHE A 609 -4.31 -17.19 -33.25
CA PHE A 609 -5.51 -18.02 -33.42
C PHE A 609 -5.26 -19.24 -34.30
N GLU A 610 -4.44 -19.10 -35.35
CA GLU A 610 -4.02 -20.26 -36.14
C GLU A 610 -3.18 -21.22 -35.30
N ALA A 611 -2.27 -20.73 -34.46
CA ALA A 611 -1.51 -21.57 -33.54
C ALA A 611 -2.42 -22.32 -32.54
N ILE A 612 -3.44 -21.64 -31.99
CA ILE A 612 -4.45 -22.28 -31.12
C ILE A 612 -5.21 -23.36 -31.88
N LYS A 613 -5.70 -23.06 -33.09
CA LYS A 613 -6.42 -24.01 -33.95
C LYS A 613 -5.61 -25.29 -34.19
N GLN A 614 -4.35 -25.16 -34.59
CA GLN A 614 -3.46 -26.30 -34.80
C GLN A 614 -3.25 -27.12 -33.52
N SER A 615 -3.16 -26.47 -32.36
CA SER A 615 -3.03 -27.18 -31.08
C SER A 615 -4.32 -27.91 -30.67
N CYS A 616 -5.47 -27.30 -30.89
CA CYS A 616 -6.78 -27.81 -30.52
C CYS A 616 -7.16 -29.10 -31.27
N LEU A 617 -6.73 -29.24 -32.53
CA LEU A 617 -7.01 -30.43 -33.35
C LEU A 617 -6.49 -31.73 -32.69
N ASN A 618 -5.34 -31.67 -32.02
CA ASN A 618 -4.72 -32.84 -31.38
C ASN A 618 -5.47 -33.33 -30.14
N VAL A 619 -6.35 -32.50 -29.58
CA VAL A 619 -7.11 -32.79 -28.35
C VAL A 619 -8.61 -32.92 -28.63
N GLY A 620 -9.02 -33.03 -29.90
CA GLY A 620 -10.41 -33.23 -30.28
C GLY A 620 -11.28 -31.97 -30.18
N ILE A 621 -10.68 -30.79 -30.36
CA ILE A 621 -11.41 -29.51 -30.44
C ILE A 621 -11.32 -28.96 -31.87
N GLU A 622 -12.47 -28.74 -32.51
CA GLU A 622 -12.56 -27.99 -33.76
C GLU A 622 -12.74 -26.50 -33.45
N PHE A 623 -11.63 -25.77 -33.41
CA PHE A 623 -11.63 -24.34 -33.12
C PHE A 623 -11.75 -23.52 -34.42
N THR A 624 -12.74 -22.63 -34.44
CA THR A 624 -12.98 -21.66 -35.52
C THR A 624 -13.15 -20.26 -34.94
N TRP A 625 -12.85 -19.23 -35.73
CA TRP A 625 -13.08 -17.86 -35.33
C TRP A 625 -13.59 -17.02 -36.50
N GLU A 626 -14.29 -15.94 -36.18
CA GLU A 626 -14.66 -14.88 -37.11
C GLU A 626 -14.42 -13.51 -36.49
N PHE A 627 -14.12 -12.53 -37.34
CA PHE A 627 -14.04 -11.13 -36.94
C PHE A 627 -15.35 -10.43 -37.28
N ASP A 628 -15.97 -9.78 -36.30
CA ASP A 628 -17.11 -8.92 -36.55
C ASP A 628 -16.68 -7.67 -37.34
N GLU A 629 -16.95 -7.67 -38.64
CA GLU A 629 -16.64 -6.57 -39.56
C GLU A 629 -17.37 -5.27 -39.18
N SER A 630 -18.52 -5.37 -38.49
CA SER A 630 -19.29 -4.20 -38.08
C SER A 630 -18.64 -3.42 -36.93
N ARG A 631 -17.72 -4.06 -36.19
CA ARG A 631 -17.06 -3.53 -34.97
C ARG A 631 -18.05 -3.00 -33.92
N THR A 632 -19.28 -3.51 -33.93
CA THR A 632 -20.36 -3.06 -33.02
C THR A 632 -20.65 -4.05 -31.91
N ILE A 633 -20.00 -5.22 -31.91
CA ILE A 633 -20.13 -6.17 -30.81
C ILE A 633 -19.54 -5.61 -29.50
N HIS A 634 -20.43 -5.36 -28.54
CA HIS A 634 -20.05 -5.06 -27.16
C HIS A 634 -20.40 -6.19 -26.19
N ALA A 635 -21.23 -7.14 -26.65
CA ALA A 635 -21.67 -8.27 -25.86
C ALA A 635 -20.51 -9.22 -25.56
N ARG A 636 -20.48 -9.72 -24.32
CA ARG A 636 -19.49 -10.66 -23.80
C ARG A 636 -20.25 -11.83 -23.19
N HIS A 637 -20.25 -12.96 -23.87
CA HIS A 637 -20.96 -14.13 -23.39
C HIS A 637 -20.44 -15.43 -24.00
N ILE A 638 -20.72 -16.52 -23.30
CA ILE A 638 -20.50 -17.88 -23.76
C ILE A 638 -21.86 -18.55 -23.88
N GLN A 639 -22.12 -19.21 -25.00
CA GLN A 639 -23.35 -19.95 -25.25
C GLN A 639 -23.04 -21.41 -25.55
N THR A 640 -23.77 -22.32 -24.91
CA THR A 640 -23.68 -23.75 -25.13
C THR A 640 -24.93 -24.28 -25.84
N ASP A 641 -24.77 -25.37 -26.59
CA ASP A 641 -25.85 -26.06 -27.30
C ASP A 641 -26.91 -26.70 -26.39
N HIS A 642 -26.53 -27.06 -25.17
CA HIS A 642 -27.42 -27.65 -24.16
C HIS A 642 -28.17 -26.59 -23.31
N GLY A 643 -28.18 -25.32 -23.77
CA GLY A 643 -29.11 -24.29 -23.31
C GLY A 643 -28.60 -23.41 -22.17
N TRP A 644 -27.29 -23.27 -21.99
CA TRP A 644 -26.71 -22.29 -21.06
C TRP A 644 -26.14 -21.08 -21.80
N LYS A 645 -26.44 -19.90 -21.27
CA LYS A 645 -25.84 -18.63 -21.68
C LYS A 645 -25.20 -17.97 -20.47
N ILE A 646 -23.90 -17.77 -20.54
CA ILE A 646 -23.08 -17.19 -19.47
C ILE A 646 -22.69 -15.79 -19.90
N LEU A 647 -23.25 -14.79 -19.23
CA LEU A 647 -22.93 -13.37 -19.46
C LEU A 647 -21.72 -12.99 -18.64
N LEU A 648 -20.76 -12.31 -19.28
CA LEU A 648 -19.50 -11.89 -18.69
C LEU A 648 -19.40 -10.37 -18.80
N ASP A 649 -19.26 -9.66 -17.70
CA ASP A 649 -19.09 -8.20 -17.77
C ASP A 649 -17.75 -7.81 -18.42
N ARG A 650 -16.66 -8.56 -18.18
CA ARG A 650 -15.29 -8.32 -18.68
C ARG A 650 -14.82 -9.31 -19.76
N GLY A 651 -15.67 -10.26 -20.15
CA GLY A 651 -15.27 -11.34 -21.05
C GLY A 651 -14.30 -12.31 -20.37
N LEU A 652 -13.35 -12.88 -21.11
CA LEU A 652 -12.34 -13.79 -20.56
C LEU A 652 -11.16 -13.07 -19.87
N ASP A 653 -11.08 -11.73 -19.96
CA ASP A 653 -10.01 -10.93 -19.36
C ASP A 653 -10.28 -10.54 -17.89
N ILE A 654 -10.54 -11.56 -17.06
CA ILE A 654 -10.87 -11.38 -15.65
C ILE A 654 -9.65 -11.30 -14.72
N PHE A 655 -8.46 -11.74 -15.17
CA PHE A 655 -7.25 -11.73 -14.34
C PHE A 655 -6.47 -10.42 -14.46
N GLN A 656 -5.81 -10.04 -13.36
CA GLN A 656 -4.83 -8.94 -13.37
C GLN A 656 -3.53 -9.39 -14.05
N GLN A 657 -2.72 -8.41 -14.44
CA GLN A 657 -1.39 -8.72 -14.96
C GLN A 657 -0.55 -9.37 -13.86
N TYR A 658 0.07 -10.49 -14.21
CA TYR A 658 1.05 -11.19 -13.41
C TYR A 658 2.27 -11.46 -14.27
N ASP A 659 3.40 -11.75 -13.63
CA ASP A 659 4.63 -12.04 -14.35
C ASP A 659 4.58 -13.40 -15.04
N MET A 660 4.25 -13.40 -16.33
CA MET A 660 4.26 -14.58 -17.19
C MET A 660 5.67 -15.08 -17.52
N GLY A 661 6.71 -14.25 -17.33
CA GLY A 661 8.10 -14.62 -17.59
C GLY A 661 8.74 -15.43 -16.46
N ASN A 662 8.18 -15.37 -15.25
CA ASN A 662 8.62 -16.20 -14.13
C ASN A 662 7.95 -17.59 -14.17
N THR A 663 8.57 -18.49 -14.91
CA THR A 663 8.15 -19.90 -15.08
C THR A 663 8.00 -20.68 -13.76
N PHE A 664 8.57 -20.19 -12.65
CA PHE A 664 8.50 -20.82 -11.33
C PHE A 664 7.45 -20.19 -10.40
N SER A 665 6.67 -19.21 -10.86
CA SER A 665 5.52 -18.67 -10.11
C SER A 665 4.31 -19.61 -10.22
N PHE A 666 3.66 -19.95 -9.11
CA PHE A 666 2.42 -20.75 -9.14
C PHE A 666 1.32 -20.08 -9.97
N ALA A 667 1.20 -18.75 -9.89
CA ALA A 667 0.24 -17.97 -10.66
C ALA A 667 0.42 -18.12 -12.18
N SER A 668 1.60 -18.54 -12.67
CA SER A 668 1.82 -18.77 -14.10
C SER A 668 1.01 -19.95 -14.64
N ARG A 669 0.85 -21.01 -13.84
CA ARG A 669 0.21 -22.27 -14.27
C ARG A 669 -1.15 -22.52 -13.62
N LEU A 670 -1.34 -22.05 -12.38
CA LEU A 670 -2.53 -22.31 -11.58
C LEU A 670 -3.32 -21.01 -11.40
N GLN A 671 -4.47 -20.94 -12.07
CA GLN A 671 -5.30 -19.74 -12.11
C GLN A 671 -5.82 -19.30 -10.73
N GLN A 672 -6.08 -20.25 -9.83
CA GLN A 672 -6.56 -19.98 -8.47
C GLN A 672 -5.60 -19.13 -7.62
N TYR A 673 -4.33 -18.96 -8.02
CA TYR A 673 -3.36 -18.09 -7.35
C TYR A 673 -3.13 -16.76 -8.09
N ARG A 674 -3.93 -16.47 -9.12
CA ARG A 674 -3.91 -15.18 -9.82
C ARG A 674 -4.93 -14.25 -9.17
N TYR A 675 -4.57 -12.98 -9.04
CA TYR A 675 -5.51 -11.94 -8.64
C TYR A 675 -6.49 -11.63 -9.77
N CYS A 676 -7.79 -11.54 -9.47
CA CYS A 676 -8.79 -11.11 -10.44
C CYS A 676 -9.07 -9.59 -10.36
N LYS A 677 -9.51 -9.03 -11.48
CA LYS A 677 -10.15 -7.70 -11.56
C LYS A 677 -11.54 -7.81 -10.94
N ALA A 678 -12.17 -6.72 -10.49
CA ALA A 678 -13.59 -6.77 -10.13
C ALA A 678 -14.43 -7.12 -11.37
N PHE A 679 -15.28 -8.15 -11.26
CA PHE A 679 -16.08 -8.65 -12.38
C PHE A 679 -17.37 -9.34 -11.92
N GLU A 680 -18.33 -9.46 -12.83
CA GLU A 680 -19.64 -10.10 -12.61
C GLU A 680 -19.90 -11.15 -13.69
N ILE A 681 -20.47 -12.28 -13.26
CA ILE A 681 -20.84 -13.39 -14.14
C ILE A 681 -22.27 -13.83 -13.85
N THR A 682 -23.07 -13.95 -14.91
CA THR A 682 -24.48 -14.37 -14.79
C THR A 682 -24.73 -15.60 -15.64
N TYR A 683 -25.29 -16.62 -15.03
CA TYR A 683 -25.65 -17.88 -15.68
C TYR A 683 -27.15 -17.90 -15.91
N ILE A 684 -27.56 -18.02 -17.17
CA ILE A 684 -28.97 -18.00 -17.58
C ILE A 684 -29.24 -19.24 -18.43
N ARG A 685 -30.42 -19.84 -18.25
CA ARG A 685 -30.87 -20.91 -19.13
C ARG A 685 -31.50 -20.32 -20.38
N ALA A 686 -30.79 -20.41 -21.50
CA ALA A 686 -31.31 -20.02 -22.80
C ALA A 686 -32.23 -21.14 -23.32
N ILE A 687 -33.53 -20.85 -23.42
CA ILE A 687 -34.48 -21.74 -24.10
C ILE A 687 -34.03 -21.82 -25.56
N ALA A 688 -33.69 -23.02 -26.04
CA ALA A 688 -33.37 -23.23 -27.45
C ALA A 688 -34.54 -22.71 -28.31
N PRO A 689 -34.28 -21.98 -29.42
CA PRO A 689 -35.32 -21.72 -30.40
C PRO A 689 -35.88 -23.07 -30.82
N THR A 690 -37.19 -23.24 -30.66
CA THR A 690 -37.90 -24.41 -31.18
C THR A 690 -37.72 -24.40 -32.69
N LEU A 691 -36.96 -25.36 -33.21
CA LEU A 691 -36.93 -25.66 -34.65
C LEU A 691 -38.25 -26.32 -35.07
#